data_AF-A0A364NMX5-F1
#
_entry.id   AF-A0A364NMX5-F1
#
_cell.length_a   1.000
_cell.length_b   1.000
_cell.length_c   1.000
_cell.angle_alpha   90.00
_cell.angle_beta   90.00
_cell.angle_gamma   90.00
#
_symmetry.space_group_name_H-M   'P 1'
#
loop_
_entity.id
_entity.type
_entity.pdbx_description
1 polymer ?
#
loop_
_entity_poly.entity_id
_entity_poly.type
_entity_poly.pdbx_seq_one_letter_code
_entity_poly.pdbx_strand_id
1 'polypeptide(L)'
;MRLFIAEKPSLGRAIANALPGPQQKGDGYIKCGADTVVSWCIGHLLEQAEPDAYDPIFKAWRFEHLPIVPREWQLQPKTNTRKQLTVLKKLVKEADELIHAGDPDREGQLLVDEVIAWFKVTPQKRATVQRCLISDLNPDAVRRALAQLKPNQGFIPLSTSALARSRADWLYGINLTRACTLQGQKAGYQGVLSVGRVQTPILGLVVRRDEAIEAFVSKPFYEVLANVQTDAGESFQAKWQPSEACAAYQDEDGRVVSKALAENVVRRIAGQPAHITQLSRKTKQQPPPLPYSLSSLQIDAGKRYGMSAQQVLDTCQSLYEKHTLITYPRSDSRYLPEEHYDRAPRVIQAVRNTCSALTEAVNGADLSLRSKAWNDKKVDAHHAIIPTEKQVSGTRLSTDEQRLYELIARQYLLQFYPNWRYHDTEVILDIAGGCFIARARETLESGWKVLFPSRSKDDDGDEGIQSALPPLQQGQTLQCLGGVLQEKMTQPPKYFTDATLLAAITGIARYVKDPDIRKILRETDGLGTEATRAGIIELLFKRHFLMRQGKQILATAAGKALINSLPESTTLPDMTAEWEARLNAISQREDSYQAFMQSLEATLGDLISQVGQTAVKVPAGAGTRQKRKSVRRSRKNTSKK
;
A
#
# COMPACT_ATOMS: atom_id res chain seq x y z
N MET A 1 42.93 -2.70 -1.22
CA MET A 1 41.78 -1.79 -1.44
C MET A 1 40.49 -2.45 -0.95
N ARG A 2 39.74 -1.72 -0.10
CA ARG A 2 38.40 -2.07 0.38
C ARG A 2 37.33 -1.44 -0.52
N LEU A 3 36.37 -2.23 -1.01
CA LEU A 3 35.27 -1.76 -1.87
C LEU A 3 33.90 -1.94 -1.21
N PHE A 4 33.18 -0.85 -1.00
CA PHE A 4 31.77 -0.86 -0.66
C PHE A 4 30.91 -0.82 -1.92
N ILE A 5 29.92 -1.72 -2.01
CA ILE A 5 28.95 -1.78 -3.11
C ILE A 5 27.56 -1.48 -2.52
N ALA A 6 27.10 -0.25 -2.68
CA ALA A 6 25.78 0.19 -2.24
C ALA A 6 24.69 -0.13 -3.28
N GLU A 7 23.42 -0.13 -2.87
CA GLU A 7 22.29 -0.31 -3.79
C GLU A 7 22.10 0.87 -4.76
N LYS A 8 22.36 2.09 -4.27
CA LYS A 8 22.02 3.33 -4.95
C LYS A 8 23.01 4.46 -4.64
N PRO A 9 23.12 5.48 -5.50
CA PRO A 9 24.08 6.57 -5.32
C PRO A 9 23.92 7.33 -3.99
N SER A 10 22.70 7.49 -3.49
CA SER A 10 22.43 8.19 -2.23
C SER A 10 23.03 7.46 -1.02
N LEU A 11 22.84 6.14 -0.95
CA LEU A 11 23.47 5.31 0.08
C LEU A 11 25.00 5.30 -0.06
N GLY A 12 25.53 5.20 -1.29
CA GLY A 12 26.97 5.29 -1.53
C GLY A 12 27.57 6.62 -1.04
N ARG A 13 26.87 7.75 -1.22
CA ARG A 13 27.31 9.05 -0.68
C ARG A 13 27.26 9.09 0.84
N ALA A 14 26.23 8.51 1.47
CA ALA A 14 26.12 8.46 2.92
C ALA A 14 27.30 7.68 3.54
N ILE A 15 27.64 6.52 2.95
CA ILE A 15 28.81 5.72 3.34
C ILE A 15 30.11 6.53 3.16
N ALA A 16 30.32 7.15 2.00
CA ALA A 16 31.52 7.94 1.74
C ALA A 16 31.68 9.11 2.73
N ASN A 17 30.59 9.76 3.12
CA ASN A 17 30.59 10.86 4.10
C ASN A 17 30.89 10.41 5.54
N ALA A 18 30.63 9.14 5.87
CA ALA A 18 30.92 8.58 7.18
C ALA A 18 32.34 8.00 7.28
N LEU A 19 33.01 7.77 6.15
CA LEU A 19 34.38 7.25 6.08
C LEU A 19 35.42 8.38 6.27
N PRO A 20 36.57 8.08 6.91
CA PRO A 20 37.64 9.05 7.10
C PRO A 20 38.43 9.32 5.81
N GLY A 21 39.10 10.47 5.74
CA GLY A 21 40.03 10.84 4.67
C GLY A 21 39.43 11.68 3.55
N PRO A 22 40.28 12.19 2.62
CA PRO A 22 39.82 13.02 1.51
C PRO A 22 38.94 12.20 0.55
N GLN A 23 37.87 12.82 0.08
CA GLN A 23 36.98 12.22 -0.92
C GLN A 23 37.36 12.68 -2.32
N GLN A 24 37.57 11.73 -3.23
CA GLN A 24 37.75 12.00 -4.65
C GLN A 24 36.62 11.35 -5.46
N LYS A 25 35.80 12.17 -6.10
CA LYS A 25 34.70 11.69 -6.97
C LYS A 25 35.28 11.13 -8.27
N GLY A 26 34.90 9.90 -8.58
CA GLY A 26 35.12 9.26 -9.87
C GLY A 26 33.82 9.07 -10.64
N ASP A 27 33.93 8.57 -11.86
CA ASP A 27 32.77 8.20 -12.68
C ASP A 27 32.16 6.89 -12.15
N GLY A 28 31.09 7.00 -11.36
CA GLY A 28 30.37 5.87 -10.77
C GLY A 28 30.92 5.36 -9.43
N TYR A 29 31.82 6.10 -8.77
CA TYR A 29 32.37 5.75 -7.46
C TYR A 29 32.96 6.98 -6.73
N ILE A 30 33.30 6.82 -5.45
CA ILE A 30 34.00 7.82 -4.62
C ILE A 30 35.17 7.11 -3.93
N LYS A 31 36.39 7.60 -4.11
CA LYS A 31 37.55 7.17 -3.30
C LYS A 31 37.53 7.92 -1.98
N CYS A 32 37.76 7.21 -0.88
CA CYS A 32 37.84 7.76 0.47
C CYS A 32 39.20 7.38 1.06
N GLY A 33 40.11 8.34 1.18
CA GLY A 33 41.49 8.05 1.60
C GLY A 33 42.28 7.24 0.56
N ALA A 34 43.32 6.53 1.03
CA ALA A 34 44.26 5.82 0.15
C ALA A 34 43.77 4.43 -0.29
N ASP A 35 42.97 3.75 0.52
CA ASP A 35 42.69 2.31 0.38
C ASP A 35 41.21 1.95 0.29
N THR A 36 40.29 2.92 0.36
CA THR A 36 38.84 2.67 0.39
C THR A 36 38.11 3.29 -0.80
N VAL A 37 37.23 2.52 -1.43
CA VAL A 37 36.37 2.98 -2.53
C VAL A 37 34.92 2.63 -2.23
N VAL A 38 34.02 3.56 -2.51
CA VAL A 38 32.57 3.36 -2.44
C VAL A 38 31.98 3.47 -3.83
N SER A 39 31.29 2.43 -4.28
CA SER A 39 30.52 2.43 -5.52
C SER A 39 29.10 1.93 -5.24
N TRP A 40 28.28 1.88 -6.27
CA TRP A 40 26.85 1.59 -6.12
C TRP A 40 26.26 0.94 -7.37
N CYS A 41 25.11 0.33 -7.20
CA CYS A 41 24.21 -0.04 -8.28
C CYS A 41 23.26 1.12 -8.61
N ILE A 42 22.39 0.91 -9.59
CA ILE A 42 21.34 1.88 -10.00
C ILE A 42 20.06 1.06 -10.17
N GLY A 43 19.52 0.61 -9.04
CA GLY A 43 18.64 -0.56 -9.01
C GLY A 43 19.36 -1.81 -9.54
N HIS A 44 18.59 -2.80 -9.96
CA HIS A 44 19.12 -4.00 -10.60
C HIS A 44 19.97 -3.64 -11.83
N LEU A 45 21.23 -4.12 -11.87
CA LEU A 45 22.15 -3.96 -13.01
C LEU A 45 22.05 -5.12 -14.01
N LEU A 46 21.47 -6.23 -13.55
CA LEU A 46 21.22 -7.45 -14.28
C LEU A 46 19.70 -7.67 -14.33
N GLU A 47 19.26 -8.47 -15.28
CA GLU A 47 17.87 -8.94 -15.36
C GLU A 47 17.87 -10.39 -15.85
N GLN A 48 16.79 -11.12 -15.53
CA GLN A 48 16.61 -12.49 -16.05
C GLN A 48 16.61 -12.44 -17.57
N ALA A 49 17.34 -13.37 -18.20
CA ALA A 49 17.38 -13.45 -19.64
C ALA A 49 15.99 -13.76 -20.22
N GLU A 50 15.71 -13.24 -21.41
CA GLU A 50 14.49 -13.57 -22.15
C GLU A 50 14.52 -15.04 -22.63
N PRO A 51 13.36 -15.66 -22.91
CA PRO A 51 13.31 -17.06 -23.34
C PRO A 51 14.24 -17.41 -24.51
N ASP A 52 14.41 -16.51 -25.48
CA ASP A 52 15.24 -16.74 -26.67
C ASP A 52 16.75 -16.75 -26.40
N ALA A 53 17.19 -16.33 -25.20
CA ALA A 53 18.57 -16.51 -24.76
C ALA A 53 18.86 -17.96 -24.29
N TYR A 54 17.83 -18.71 -23.90
CA TYR A 54 17.95 -20.12 -23.53
C TYR A 54 17.88 -21.03 -24.76
N ASP A 55 16.94 -20.74 -25.66
CA ASP A 55 16.84 -21.40 -26.97
C ASP A 55 16.22 -20.43 -27.99
N PRO A 56 16.87 -20.17 -29.15
CA PRO A 56 16.33 -19.32 -30.21
C PRO A 56 14.91 -19.71 -30.68
N ILE A 57 14.51 -20.97 -30.52
CA ILE A 57 13.15 -21.45 -30.87
C ILE A 57 12.06 -20.71 -30.07
N PHE A 58 12.39 -20.25 -28.85
CA PHE A 58 11.46 -19.54 -27.97
C PHE A 58 11.22 -18.08 -28.38
N LYS A 59 11.88 -17.59 -29.42
CA LYS A 59 11.62 -16.26 -29.99
C LYS A 59 10.21 -16.18 -30.61
N ALA A 60 9.79 -17.24 -31.30
CA ALA A 60 8.43 -17.38 -31.78
C ALA A 60 7.54 -17.96 -30.66
N TRP A 61 6.45 -17.27 -30.33
CA TRP A 61 5.55 -17.73 -29.30
C TRP A 61 4.70 -18.88 -29.85
N ARG A 62 4.85 -20.07 -29.26
CA ARG A 62 4.09 -21.26 -29.62
C ARG A 62 3.65 -21.99 -28.37
N PHE A 63 2.43 -22.52 -28.40
CA PHE A 63 1.87 -23.20 -27.24
C PHE A 63 2.60 -24.51 -26.94
N GLU A 64 3.08 -25.20 -27.98
CA GLU A 64 3.84 -26.46 -27.89
C GLU A 64 5.17 -26.35 -27.12
N HIS A 65 5.68 -25.12 -26.92
CA HIS A 65 6.90 -24.86 -26.16
C HIS A 65 6.65 -24.59 -24.67
N LEU A 66 5.38 -24.53 -24.23
CA LEU A 66 5.04 -24.14 -22.86
C LEU A 66 4.81 -25.38 -21.97
N PRO A 67 5.25 -25.33 -20.69
CA PRO A 67 6.01 -24.25 -20.06
C PRO A 67 7.51 -24.27 -20.43
N ILE A 68 8.09 -23.07 -20.61
CA ILE A 68 9.53 -22.85 -20.73
C ILE A 68 10.11 -22.80 -19.32
N VAL A 69 10.93 -23.80 -18.99
CA VAL A 69 11.61 -23.94 -17.69
C VAL A 69 13.13 -24.04 -17.93
N PRO A 70 13.91 -23.00 -17.60
CA PRO A 70 15.36 -23.04 -17.77
C PRO A 70 16.03 -24.11 -16.89
N ARG A 71 16.88 -24.95 -17.50
CA ARG A 71 17.75 -25.87 -16.74
C ARG A 71 18.88 -25.12 -16.04
N GLU A 72 19.48 -24.18 -16.75
CA GLU A 72 20.49 -23.26 -16.23
C GLU A 72 20.01 -21.83 -16.43
N TRP A 73 19.84 -21.11 -15.33
CA TRP A 73 19.37 -19.73 -15.34
C TRP A 73 20.43 -18.76 -15.84
N GLN A 74 20.03 -17.84 -16.71
CA GLN A 74 20.92 -16.85 -17.30
C GLN A 74 20.46 -15.44 -16.89
N LEU A 75 21.45 -14.60 -16.59
CA LEU A 75 21.25 -13.16 -16.39
C LEU A 75 21.84 -12.39 -17.58
N GLN A 76 21.28 -11.24 -17.87
CA GLN A 76 21.81 -10.31 -18.87
C GLN A 76 21.98 -8.90 -18.29
N PRO A 77 23.02 -8.14 -18.71
CA PRO A 77 23.17 -6.75 -18.30
C PRO A 77 22.03 -5.87 -18.82
N LYS A 78 21.48 -5.02 -17.95
CA LYS A 78 20.50 -4.02 -18.38
C LYS A 78 21.18 -2.94 -19.22
N THR A 79 20.60 -2.64 -20.39
CA THR A 79 21.17 -1.67 -21.34
C THR A 79 21.44 -0.30 -20.71
N ASN A 80 20.49 0.22 -19.93
CA ASN A 80 20.57 1.57 -19.37
C ASN A 80 21.61 1.75 -18.26
N THR A 81 22.02 0.66 -17.61
CA THR A 81 22.95 0.70 -16.46
C THR A 81 24.27 -0.04 -16.71
N ARG A 82 24.51 -0.47 -17.97
CA ARG A 82 25.71 -1.19 -18.40
C ARG A 82 27.02 -0.46 -18.09
N LYS A 83 27.02 0.88 -18.15
CA LYS A 83 28.19 1.71 -17.79
C LYS A 83 28.60 1.46 -16.33
N GLN A 84 27.62 1.48 -15.42
CA GLN A 84 27.87 1.27 -14.00
C GLN A 84 28.33 -0.17 -13.71
N LEU A 85 27.76 -1.17 -14.39
CA LEU A 85 28.22 -2.56 -14.29
C LEU A 85 29.70 -2.69 -14.73
N THR A 86 30.11 -1.94 -15.74
CA THR A 86 31.51 -1.93 -16.20
C THR A 86 32.45 -1.32 -15.16
N VAL A 87 32.02 -0.23 -14.52
CA VAL A 87 32.76 0.39 -13.40
C VAL A 87 32.92 -0.60 -12.26
N LEU A 88 31.84 -1.24 -11.82
CA LEU A 88 31.89 -2.25 -10.75
C LEU A 88 32.77 -3.44 -11.13
N LYS A 89 32.75 -3.91 -12.38
CA LYS A 89 33.62 -5.01 -12.83
C LYS A 89 35.10 -4.70 -12.59
N LYS A 90 35.52 -3.47 -12.92
CA LYS A 90 36.90 -3.02 -12.70
C LYS A 90 37.22 -2.96 -11.20
N LEU A 91 36.38 -2.28 -10.42
CA LEU A 91 36.60 -2.10 -8.99
C LEU A 91 36.59 -3.42 -8.22
N VAL A 92 35.67 -4.33 -8.55
CA VAL A 92 35.58 -5.66 -7.94
C VAL A 92 36.84 -6.48 -8.26
N LYS A 93 37.42 -6.34 -9.46
CA LYS A 93 38.68 -7.00 -9.80
C LYS A 93 39.87 -6.45 -8.98
N GLU A 94 39.92 -5.14 -8.76
CA GLU A 94 40.99 -4.45 -8.04
C GLU A 94 40.89 -4.57 -6.50
N ALA A 95 39.71 -4.89 -5.97
CA ALA A 95 39.50 -4.95 -4.53
C ALA A 95 40.20 -6.16 -3.88
N ASP A 96 40.67 -6.00 -2.66
CA ASP A 96 41.09 -7.13 -1.80
C ASP A 96 39.93 -7.55 -0.90
N GLU A 97 39.12 -6.57 -0.47
CA GLU A 97 37.97 -6.76 0.40
C GLU A 97 36.70 -6.19 -0.24
N LEU A 98 35.60 -6.94 -0.15
CA LEU A 98 34.28 -6.53 -0.63
C LEU A 98 33.31 -6.35 0.54
N ILE A 99 32.58 -5.24 0.54
CA ILE A 99 31.50 -4.97 1.48
C ILE A 99 30.20 -4.78 0.70
N HIS A 100 29.27 -5.69 0.93
CA HIS A 100 27.89 -5.61 0.48
C HIS A 100 27.13 -4.61 1.34
N ALA A 101 26.72 -3.50 0.73
CA ALA A 101 25.94 -2.44 1.36
C ALA A 101 24.62 -2.20 0.61
N GLY A 102 24.00 -3.26 0.07
CA GLY A 102 22.61 -3.19 -0.41
C GLY A 102 21.64 -2.91 0.74
N ASP A 103 20.41 -2.47 0.44
CA ASP A 103 19.43 -2.18 1.49
C ASP A 103 19.20 -3.45 2.35
N PRO A 104 18.93 -3.31 3.66
CA PRO A 104 18.83 -4.43 4.61
C PRO A 104 17.51 -5.22 4.48
N ASP A 105 17.13 -5.57 3.25
CA ASP A 105 15.97 -6.38 2.90
C ASP A 105 16.34 -7.51 1.93
N ARG A 106 15.32 -8.26 1.47
CA ARG A 106 15.48 -9.39 0.54
C ARG A 106 16.01 -8.94 -0.83
N GLU A 107 15.52 -7.84 -1.38
CA GLU A 107 15.85 -7.38 -2.73
C GLU A 107 17.26 -6.77 -2.76
N GLY A 108 17.59 -5.93 -1.79
CA GLY A 108 18.92 -5.34 -1.60
C GLY A 108 19.99 -6.41 -1.37
N GLN A 109 19.65 -7.51 -0.69
CA GLN A 109 20.56 -8.66 -0.55
C GLN A 109 20.89 -9.27 -1.92
N LEU A 110 19.88 -9.62 -2.72
CA LEU A 110 20.07 -10.23 -4.04
C LEU A 110 20.79 -9.31 -5.02
N LEU A 111 20.41 -8.03 -5.03
CA LEU A 111 20.87 -7.05 -6.00
C LEU A 111 22.41 -6.94 -6.05
N VAL A 112 23.08 -6.97 -4.89
CA VAL A 112 24.55 -6.94 -4.83
C VAL A 112 25.16 -8.35 -4.94
N ASP A 113 24.52 -9.37 -4.37
CA ASP A 113 25.00 -10.76 -4.49
C ASP A 113 25.04 -11.24 -5.95
N GLU A 114 24.03 -10.90 -6.76
CA GLU A 114 23.99 -11.20 -8.20
C GLU A 114 25.15 -10.53 -8.95
N VAL A 115 25.48 -9.28 -8.62
CA VAL A 115 26.61 -8.56 -9.21
C VAL A 115 27.93 -9.24 -8.86
N ILE A 116 28.13 -9.62 -7.60
CA ILE A 116 29.33 -10.35 -7.14
C ILE A 116 29.43 -11.70 -7.83
N ALA A 117 28.32 -12.44 -7.93
CA ALA A 117 28.26 -13.73 -8.61
C ALA A 117 28.54 -13.61 -10.11
N TRP A 118 27.95 -12.61 -10.77
CA TRP A 118 28.12 -12.31 -12.20
C TRP A 118 29.57 -12.07 -12.59
N PHE A 119 30.33 -11.37 -11.73
CA PHE A 119 31.76 -11.15 -11.96
C PHE A 119 32.66 -12.34 -11.65
N LYS A 120 32.08 -13.49 -11.26
CA LYS A 120 32.80 -14.75 -10.98
C LYS A 120 33.93 -14.54 -9.97
N VAL A 121 33.68 -13.76 -8.92
CA VAL A 121 34.63 -13.58 -7.80
C VAL A 121 35.01 -14.95 -7.23
N THR A 122 36.31 -15.15 -6.98
CA THR A 122 36.88 -16.42 -6.51
C THR A 122 36.22 -16.89 -5.21
N PRO A 123 36.14 -18.21 -4.95
CA PRO A 123 35.53 -18.73 -3.72
C PRO A 123 36.14 -18.14 -2.44
N GLN A 124 37.47 -17.96 -2.42
CA GLN A 124 38.20 -17.41 -1.28
C GLN A 124 37.77 -15.97 -0.99
N LYS A 125 37.72 -15.11 -2.02
CA LYS A 125 37.29 -13.72 -1.87
C LYS A 125 35.79 -13.59 -1.60
N ARG A 126 34.97 -14.50 -2.14
CA ARG A 126 33.53 -14.55 -1.85
C ARG A 126 33.27 -14.93 -0.39
N ALA A 127 34.07 -15.83 0.18
CA ALA A 127 33.95 -16.26 1.56
C ALA A 127 34.24 -15.13 2.57
N THR A 128 35.07 -14.15 2.20
CA THR A 128 35.43 -13.02 3.07
C THR A 128 34.54 -11.79 2.92
N VAL A 129 33.56 -11.80 2.00
CA VAL A 129 32.62 -10.67 1.79
C VAL A 129 31.91 -10.33 3.10
N GLN A 130 31.94 -9.05 3.45
CA GLN A 130 31.21 -8.52 4.61
C GLN A 130 29.89 -7.88 4.17
N ARG A 131 28.95 -7.76 5.11
CA ARG A 131 27.64 -7.15 4.96
C ARG A 131 27.53 -5.95 5.90
N CYS A 132 27.18 -4.79 5.33
CA CYS A 132 26.94 -3.54 6.04
C CYS A 132 25.44 -3.22 6.02
N LEU A 133 24.77 -3.30 7.17
CA LEU A 133 23.32 -3.08 7.29
C LEU A 133 23.05 -1.62 7.67
N ILE A 134 22.52 -0.83 6.72
CA ILE A 134 22.21 0.59 6.92
C ILE A 134 20.70 0.78 6.68
N SER A 135 19.95 1.02 7.76
CA SER A 135 18.53 1.38 7.71
C SER A 135 18.28 2.89 7.87
N ASP A 136 19.32 3.64 8.25
CA ASP A 136 19.30 5.08 8.45
C ASP A 136 20.55 5.72 7.84
N LEU A 137 20.35 6.73 6.99
CA LEU A 137 21.40 7.44 6.27
C LEU A 137 22.09 8.53 7.11
N ASN A 138 21.67 8.70 8.38
CA ASN A 138 22.30 9.63 9.29
C ASN A 138 23.77 9.28 9.56
N PRO A 139 24.68 10.28 9.61
CA PRO A 139 26.11 10.01 9.76
C PRO A 139 26.47 9.11 10.94
N ASP A 140 25.83 9.27 12.10
CA ASP A 140 26.11 8.44 13.27
C ASP A 140 25.60 7.01 13.11
N ALA A 141 24.41 6.83 12.53
CA ALA A 141 23.88 5.51 12.21
C ALA A 141 24.75 4.77 11.19
N VAL A 142 25.18 5.46 10.13
CA VAL A 142 26.09 4.92 9.13
C VAL A 142 27.45 4.56 9.76
N ARG A 143 28.02 5.42 10.60
CA ARG A 143 29.27 5.13 11.33
C ARG A 143 29.15 3.87 12.19
N ARG A 144 28.05 3.70 12.93
CA ARG A 144 27.80 2.48 13.72
C ARG A 144 27.69 1.24 12.84
N ALA A 145 26.96 1.33 11.72
CA ALA A 145 26.85 0.22 10.77
C ALA A 145 28.22 -0.17 10.17
N LEU A 146 29.06 0.80 9.84
CA LEU A 146 30.42 0.57 9.35
C LEU A 146 31.34 -0.09 10.38
N ALA A 147 31.09 0.12 11.67
CA ALA A 147 31.81 -0.54 12.76
C ALA A 147 31.29 -1.96 13.08
N GLN A 148 30.11 -2.33 12.58
CA GLN A 148 29.42 -3.59 12.90
C GLN A 148 29.19 -4.46 11.65
N LEU A 149 30.22 -4.58 10.81
CA LEU A 149 30.19 -5.44 9.64
C LEU A 149 29.98 -6.91 10.04
N LYS A 150 29.16 -7.61 9.26
CA LYS A 150 28.84 -9.04 9.48
C LYS A 150 29.31 -9.88 8.31
N PRO A 151 29.66 -11.17 8.48
CA PRO A 151 29.93 -12.05 7.34
C PRO A 151 28.71 -12.18 6.42
N ASN A 152 28.87 -11.93 5.12
CA ASN A 152 27.76 -12.00 4.14
C ASN A 152 27.21 -13.44 3.99
N GLN A 153 28.01 -14.46 4.33
CA GLN A 153 27.57 -15.86 4.35
C GLN A 153 26.32 -16.09 5.22
N GLY A 154 26.15 -15.31 6.30
CA GLY A 154 24.98 -15.39 7.16
C GLY A 154 23.66 -15.05 6.43
N PHE A 155 23.74 -14.32 5.32
CA PHE A 155 22.60 -13.79 4.55
C PHE A 155 22.30 -14.58 3.28
N ILE A 156 22.98 -15.71 3.04
CA ILE A 156 22.69 -16.63 1.92
C ILE A 156 21.21 -17.07 1.88
N PRO A 157 20.55 -17.41 3.01
CA PRO A 157 19.12 -17.77 2.99
C PRO A 157 18.23 -16.64 2.46
N LEU A 158 18.53 -15.39 2.83
CA LEU A 158 17.80 -14.20 2.38
C LEU A 158 17.99 -13.98 0.88
N SER A 159 19.22 -14.10 0.39
CA SER A 159 19.56 -14.04 -1.03
C SER A 159 18.87 -15.15 -1.84
N THR A 160 18.83 -16.36 -1.28
CA THR A 160 18.17 -17.53 -1.90
C THR A 160 16.67 -17.34 -2.02
N SER A 161 16.02 -16.80 -0.98
CA SER A 161 14.60 -16.42 -1.00
C SER A 161 14.30 -15.38 -2.06
N ALA A 162 15.14 -14.34 -2.18
CA ALA A 162 15.01 -13.32 -3.22
C ALA A 162 15.12 -13.90 -4.64
N LEU A 163 16.12 -14.75 -4.86
CA LEU A 163 16.36 -15.41 -6.13
C LEU A 163 15.19 -16.35 -6.50
N ALA A 164 14.68 -17.10 -5.52
CA ALA A 164 13.51 -17.95 -5.67
C ALA A 164 12.30 -17.14 -6.15
N ARG A 165 12.02 -16.00 -5.51
CA ARG A 165 10.95 -15.09 -5.93
C ARG A 165 11.14 -14.61 -7.37
N SER A 166 12.32 -14.07 -7.69
CA SER A 166 12.64 -13.53 -9.02
C SER A 166 12.42 -14.56 -10.13
N ARG A 167 12.88 -15.80 -9.92
CA ARG A 167 12.71 -16.91 -10.85
C ARG A 167 11.28 -17.40 -10.94
N ALA A 168 10.58 -17.50 -9.81
CA ALA A 168 9.18 -17.88 -9.73
C ALA A 168 8.26 -16.92 -10.48
N ASP A 169 8.45 -15.61 -10.27
CA ASP A 169 7.69 -14.57 -10.97
C ASP A 169 7.98 -14.57 -12.48
N TRP A 170 9.23 -14.86 -12.89
CA TRP A 170 9.59 -15.05 -14.30
C TRP A 170 8.89 -16.26 -14.91
N LEU A 171 8.99 -17.44 -14.29
CA LEU A 171 8.37 -18.67 -14.78
C LEU A 171 6.87 -18.51 -14.94
N TYR A 172 6.20 -18.01 -13.90
CA TYR A 172 4.75 -17.83 -13.90
C TYR A 172 4.31 -16.76 -14.91
N GLY A 173 4.96 -15.58 -14.85
CA GLY A 173 4.58 -14.44 -15.66
C GLY A 173 4.79 -14.67 -17.15
N ILE A 174 5.96 -15.18 -17.56
CA ILE A 174 6.29 -15.42 -18.97
C ILE A 174 5.38 -16.49 -19.55
N ASN A 175 5.27 -17.64 -18.89
CA ASN A 175 4.54 -18.78 -19.45
C ASN A 175 3.04 -18.51 -19.55
N LEU A 176 2.40 -18.00 -18.49
CA LEU A 176 0.96 -17.72 -18.54
C LEU A 176 0.63 -16.54 -19.43
N THR A 177 1.50 -15.51 -19.51
CA THR A 177 1.31 -14.43 -20.48
C THR A 177 1.34 -14.94 -21.92
N ARG A 178 2.30 -15.83 -22.25
CA ARG A 178 2.39 -16.44 -23.58
C ARG A 178 1.17 -17.31 -23.87
N ALA A 179 0.78 -18.17 -22.93
CA ALA A 179 -0.37 -19.05 -23.06
C ALA A 179 -1.67 -18.25 -23.30
N CYS A 180 -2.00 -17.31 -22.41
CA CYS A 180 -3.21 -16.50 -22.53
C CYS A 180 -3.19 -15.63 -23.78
N THR A 181 -2.06 -15.03 -24.14
CA THR A 181 -1.96 -14.22 -25.37
C THR A 181 -2.20 -15.06 -26.62
N LEU A 182 -1.64 -16.27 -26.71
CA LEU A 182 -1.87 -17.18 -27.83
C LEU A 182 -3.34 -17.61 -27.93
N GLN A 183 -4.01 -17.87 -26.80
CA GLN A 183 -5.44 -18.18 -26.80
C GLN A 183 -6.29 -16.96 -27.19
N GLY A 184 -5.94 -15.78 -26.71
CA GLY A 184 -6.59 -14.52 -27.13
C GLY A 184 -6.44 -14.28 -28.63
N GLN A 185 -5.27 -14.55 -29.21
CA GLN A 185 -5.03 -14.42 -30.66
C GLN A 185 -5.91 -15.34 -31.49
N LYS A 186 -6.12 -16.60 -31.05
CA LYS A 186 -7.09 -17.52 -31.70
C LYS A 186 -8.52 -16.96 -31.68
N ALA A 187 -8.85 -16.18 -30.66
CA ALA A 187 -10.13 -15.48 -30.54
C ALA A 187 -10.14 -14.08 -31.22
N GLY A 188 -9.10 -13.70 -31.96
CA GLY A 188 -9.01 -12.43 -32.68
C GLY A 188 -8.50 -11.24 -31.89
N TYR A 189 -7.98 -11.44 -30.67
CA TYR A 189 -7.35 -10.37 -29.87
C TYR A 189 -5.92 -10.09 -30.35
N GLN A 190 -5.62 -8.82 -30.64
CA GLN A 190 -4.31 -8.39 -31.17
C GLN A 190 -3.35 -7.82 -30.10
N GLY A 191 -3.79 -7.76 -28.84
CA GLY A 191 -2.99 -7.25 -27.73
C GLY A 191 -2.24 -8.36 -26.98
N VAL A 192 -1.63 -7.98 -25.85
CA VAL A 192 -0.98 -8.90 -24.91
C VAL A 192 -1.90 -9.14 -23.72
N LEU A 193 -2.23 -10.39 -23.45
CA LEU A 193 -2.96 -10.82 -22.25
C LEU A 193 -1.95 -11.20 -21.17
N SER A 194 -1.40 -10.18 -20.48
CA SER A 194 -0.38 -10.41 -19.46
C SER A 194 -0.96 -10.95 -18.16
N VAL A 195 -0.32 -12.00 -17.66
CA VAL A 195 -0.65 -12.67 -16.40
C VAL A 195 0.54 -12.58 -15.47
N GLY A 196 0.29 -12.38 -14.18
CA GLY A 196 1.34 -12.37 -13.18
C GLY A 196 0.76 -12.46 -11.78
N ARG A 197 1.52 -13.07 -10.88
CA ARG A 197 1.10 -13.38 -9.51
C ARG A 197 0.52 -12.18 -8.76
N VAL A 198 1.04 -10.97 -8.98
CA VAL A 198 0.52 -9.74 -8.34
C VAL A 198 -0.49 -9.00 -9.22
N GLN A 199 -0.21 -8.81 -10.52
CA GLN A 199 -1.08 -8.01 -11.39
C GLN A 199 -2.47 -8.65 -11.59
N THR A 200 -2.54 -9.99 -11.66
CA THR A 200 -3.77 -10.71 -11.98
C THR A 200 -4.75 -10.71 -10.80
N PRO A 201 -4.34 -10.96 -9.55
CA PRO A 201 -5.26 -10.80 -8.42
C PRO A 201 -5.75 -9.37 -8.20
N ILE A 202 -4.93 -8.36 -8.49
CA ILE A 202 -5.37 -6.95 -8.47
C ILE A 202 -6.50 -6.72 -9.48
N LEU A 203 -6.32 -7.21 -10.72
CA LEU A 203 -7.38 -7.16 -11.73
C LEU A 203 -8.62 -7.95 -11.28
N GLY A 204 -8.44 -9.13 -10.68
CA GLY A 204 -9.52 -9.95 -10.13
C GLY A 204 -10.34 -9.24 -9.04
N LEU A 205 -9.71 -8.42 -8.18
CA LEU A 205 -10.44 -7.58 -7.22
C LEU A 205 -11.39 -6.62 -7.93
N VAL A 206 -10.91 -5.94 -8.98
CA VAL A 206 -11.72 -4.96 -9.71
C VAL A 206 -12.84 -5.67 -10.47
N VAL A 207 -12.56 -6.76 -11.18
CA VAL A 207 -13.57 -7.54 -11.92
C VAL A 207 -14.68 -8.03 -10.98
N ARG A 208 -14.33 -8.67 -9.85
CA ARG A 208 -15.34 -9.13 -8.88
C ARG A 208 -16.13 -7.99 -8.24
N ARG A 209 -15.51 -6.82 -8.04
CA ARG A 209 -16.22 -5.62 -7.55
C ARG A 209 -17.22 -5.13 -8.58
N ASP A 210 -16.84 -5.06 -9.84
CA ASP A 210 -17.70 -4.62 -10.93
C ASP A 210 -18.87 -5.61 -11.12
N GLU A 211 -18.60 -6.92 -11.10
CA GLU A 211 -19.62 -7.97 -11.18
C GLU A 211 -20.59 -7.91 -9.99
N ALA A 212 -20.09 -7.67 -8.78
CA ALA A 212 -20.94 -7.49 -7.60
C ALA A 212 -21.84 -6.25 -7.70
N ILE A 213 -21.38 -5.19 -8.38
CA ILE A 213 -22.18 -3.99 -8.65
C ILE A 213 -23.22 -4.26 -9.73
N GLU A 214 -22.84 -4.95 -10.81
CA GLU A 214 -23.72 -5.30 -11.93
C GLU A 214 -24.83 -6.25 -11.51
N ALA A 215 -24.55 -7.21 -10.63
CA ALA A 215 -25.51 -8.16 -10.09
C ALA A 215 -26.37 -7.60 -8.94
N PHE A 216 -26.07 -6.40 -8.42
CA PHE A 216 -26.74 -5.86 -7.25
C PHE A 216 -28.16 -5.41 -7.56
N VAL A 217 -29.13 -5.93 -6.80
CA VAL A 217 -30.53 -5.48 -6.84
C VAL A 217 -30.83 -4.72 -5.55
N SER A 218 -31.15 -3.43 -5.69
CA SER A 218 -31.49 -2.59 -4.54
C SER A 218 -32.82 -3.02 -3.92
N LYS A 219 -32.83 -3.18 -2.59
CA LYS A 219 -33.99 -3.57 -1.80
C LYS A 219 -34.28 -2.49 -0.75
N PRO A 220 -35.56 -2.17 -0.49
CA PRO A 220 -35.91 -1.30 0.62
C PRO A 220 -35.62 -1.98 1.96
N PHE A 221 -35.20 -1.18 2.94
CA PHE A 221 -35.14 -1.57 4.34
C PHE A 221 -35.56 -0.41 5.23
N TYR A 222 -35.95 -0.74 6.45
CA TYR A 222 -36.67 0.17 7.34
C TYR A 222 -35.94 0.29 8.67
N GLU A 223 -35.74 1.53 9.11
CA GLU A 223 -35.24 1.83 10.45
C GLU A 223 -36.29 2.66 11.20
N VAL A 224 -36.40 2.47 12.51
CA VAL A 224 -37.29 3.26 13.35
C VAL A 224 -36.46 4.06 14.34
N LEU A 225 -36.63 5.38 14.33
CA LEU A 225 -36.03 6.30 15.29
C LEU A 225 -37.12 6.79 16.25
N ALA A 226 -36.94 6.58 17.55
CA ALA A 226 -37.76 7.19 18.58
C ALA A 226 -37.25 8.60 18.88
N ASN A 227 -38.15 9.59 18.86
CA ASN A 227 -37.88 10.93 19.37
C ASN A 227 -38.21 10.94 20.86
N VAL A 228 -37.17 11.04 21.70
CA VAL A 228 -37.28 10.99 23.16
C VAL A 228 -37.01 12.38 23.72
N GLN A 229 -37.83 12.81 24.68
CA GLN A 229 -37.72 14.10 25.33
C GLN A 229 -37.49 13.95 26.85
N THR A 230 -36.63 14.80 27.38
CA THR A 230 -36.38 14.94 28.83
C THR A 230 -37.40 15.85 29.49
N ASP A 231 -37.51 15.80 30.82
CA ASP A 231 -38.39 16.71 31.58
C ASP A 231 -38.00 18.18 31.42
N ALA A 232 -36.73 18.45 31.08
CA ALA A 232 -36.21 19.79 30.78
C ALA A 232 -36.54 20.27 29.35
N GLY A 233 -37.22 19.45 28.54
CA GLY A 233 -37.63 19.78 27.17
C GLY A 233 -36.58 19.47 26.10
N GLU A 234 -35.40 18.98 26.48
CA GLU A 234 -34.34 18.57 25.52
C GLU A 234 -34.71 17.25 24.83
N SER A 235 -34.46 17.16 23.53
CA SER A 235 -34.83 16.00 22.71
C SER A 235 -33.61 15.34 22.07
N PHE A 236 -33.66 14.01 21.95
CA PHE A 236 -32.67 13.21 21.23
C PHE A 236 -33.33 12.03 20.51
N GLN A 237 -32.57 11.40 19.62
CA GLN A 237 -33.05 10.23 18.87
C GLN A 237 -32.42 8.93 19.37
N ALA A 238 -33.23 7.88 19.45
CA ALA A 238 -32.79 6.52 19.75
C ALA A 238 -33.24 5.57 18.63
N LYS A 239 -32.36 4.71 18.15
CA LYS A 239 -32.64 3.77 17.05
C LYS A 239 -33.13 2.44 17.60
N TRP A 240 -34.27 1.97 17.09
CA TRP A 240 -34.82 0.66 17.41
C TRP A 240 -33.84 -0.47 17.08
N GLN A 241 -33.69 -1.42 17.99
CA GLN A 241 -32.98 -2.67 17.80
C GLN A 241 -34.00 -3.81 17.73
N PRO A 242 -34.23 -4.41 16.56
CA PRO A 242 -35.14 -5.55 16.43
C PRO A 242 -34.69 -6.72 17.31
N SER A 243 -35.63 -7.33 18.02
CA SER A 243 -35.38 -8.53 18.83
C SER A 243 -35.19 -9.78 17.95
N GLU A 244 -34.72 -10.89 18.51
CA GLU A 244 -34.62 -12.18 17.81
C GLU A 244 -35.94 -12.64 17.17
N ALA A 245 -37.08 -12.32 17.79
CA ALA A 245 -38.41 -12.61 17.23
C ALA A 245 -38.69 -11.90 15.89
N CYS A 246 -37.89 -10.89 15.53
CA CYS A 246 -37.98 -10.16 14.27
C CYS A 246 -37.11 -10.77 13.16
N ALA A 247 -36.36 -11.84 13.42
CA ALA A 247 -35.40 -12.43 12.47
C ALA A 247 -36.04 -12.79 11.12
N ALA A 248 -37.27 -13.29 11.12
CA ALA A 248 -38.01 -13.62 9.88
C ALA A 248 -38.34 -12.41 9.00
N TYR A 249 -38.21 -11.19 9.54
CA TYR A 249 -38.47 -9.93 8.85
C TYR A 249 -37.19 -9.13 8.57
N GLN A 250 -36.02 -9.76 8.73
CA GLN A 250 -34.71 -9.14 8.50
C GLN A 250 -33.99 -9.78 7.31
N ASP A 251 -33.10 -9.02 6.66
CA ASP A 251 -32.13 -9.55 5.70
C ASP A 251 -30.89 -10.15 6.41
N GLU A 252 -29.95 -10.70 5.64
CA GLU A 252 -28.70 -11.30 6.15
C GLU A 252 -27.79 -10.30 6.90
N ASP A 253 -27.97 -9.00 6.66
CA ASP A 253 -27.26 -7.92 7.34
C ASP A 253 -28.02 -7.43 8.60
N GLY A 254 -29.14 -8.09 8.96
CA GLY A 254 -29.98 -7.73 10.11
C GLY A 254 -30.87 -6.50 9.88
N ARG A 255 -31.04 -6.05 8.64
CA ARG A 255 -31.90 -4.89 8.31
C ARG A 255 -33.35 -5.33 8.20
N VAL A 256 -34.28 -4.56 8.76
CA VAL A 256 -35.72 -4.89 8.70
C VAL A 256 -36.25 -4.63 7.28
N VAL A 257 -36.81 -5.66 6.65
CA VAL A 257 -37.38 -5.58 5.29
C VAL A 257 -38.91 -5.53 5.27
N SER A 258 -39.56 -5.73 6.41
CA SER A 258 -41.02 -5.61 6.54
C SER A 258 -41.43 -4.19 6.94
N LYS A 259 -42.01 -3.44 6.00
CA LYS A 259 -42.56 -2.10 6.25
C LYS A 259 -43.63 -2.12 7.33
N ALA A 260 -44.55 -3.09 7.26
CA ALA A 260 -45.65 -3.24 8.21
C ALA A 260 -45.17 -3.44 9.65
N LEU A 261 -44.07 -4.19 9.84
CA LEU A 261 -43.45 -4.36 11.16
C LEU A 261 -42.92 -3.02 11.68
N ALA A 262 -42.18 -2.28 10.86
CA ALA A 262 -41.61 -1.00 11.25
C ALA A 262 -42.69 0.06 11.54
N GLU A 263 -43.75 0.13 10.72
CA GLU A 263 -44.93 0.98 10.96
C GLU A 263 -45.68 0.61 12.24
N ASN A 264 -45.76 -0.69 12.56
CA ASN A 264 -46.32 -1.14 13.82
C ASN A 264 -45.50 -0.64 15.02
N VAL A 265 -44.17 -0.70 14.95
CA VAL A 265 -43.29 -0.16 16.00
C VAL A 265 -43.49 1.34 16.17
N VAL A 266 -43.53 2.11 15.07
CA VAL A 266 -43.79 3.56 15.11
C VAL A 266 -45.10 3.90 15.83
N ARG A 267 -46.18 3.17 15.52
CA ARG A 267 -47.47 3.35 16.19
C ARG A 267 -47.42 2.96 17.67
N ARG A 268 -46.73 1.87 18.00
CA ARG A 268 -46.67 1.33 19.38
C ARG A 268 -45.94 2.27 20.33
N ILE A 269 -44.89 2.95 19.88
CA ILE A 269 -44.04 3.78 20.75
C ILE A 269 -44.54 5.21 20.93
N ALA A 270 -45.51 5.67 20.13
CA ALA A 270 -45.99 7.04 20.18
C ALA A 270 -46.67 7.34 21.54
N GLY A 271 -46.20 8.38 22.23
CA GLY A 271 -46.72 8.78 23.53
C GLY A 271 -46.36 7.85 24.68
N GLN A 272 -45.49 6.85 24.48
CA GLN A 272 -45.14 5.88 25.52
C GLN A 272 -44.00 6.36 26.42
N PRO A 273 -43.93 5.87 27.67
CA PRO A 273 -42.75 6.06 28.52
C PRO A 273 -41.52 5.40 27.87
N ALA A 274 -40.38 6.08 27.95
CA ALA A 274 -39.09 5.58 27.51
C ALA A 274 -38.17 5.39 28.73
N HIS A 275 -38.05 4.14 29.20
CA HIS A 275 -37.31 3.82 30.41
C HIS A 275 -35.84 3.53 30.11
N ILE A 276 -34.93 4.24 30.75
CA ILE A 276 -33.48 4.02 30.58
C ILE A 276 -33.07 2.78 31.37
N THR A 277 -32.92 1.66 30.66
CA THR A 277 -32.50 0.38 31.25
C THR A 277 -31.00 0.34 31.48
N GLN A 278 -30.21 0.99 30.62
CA GLN A 278 -28.76 1.07 30.75
C GLN A 278 -28.22 2.40 30.25
N LEU A 279 -27.29 2.97 31.01
CA LEU A 279 -26.52 4.15 30.64
C LEU A 279 -25.04 3.85 30.84
N SER A 280 -24.27 3.88 29.76
CA SER A 280 -22.82 3.67 29.79
C SER A 280 -22.12 4.89 29.21
N ARG A 281 -21.43 5.66 30.06
CA ARG A 281 -20.51 6.73 29.63
C ARG A 281 -19.07 6.28 29.88
N LYS A 282 -18.29 6.14 28.81
CA LYS A 282 -16.89 5.72 28.86
C LYS A 282 -15.98 6.83 28.36
N THR A 283 -15.05 7.27 29.19
CA THR A 283 -13.95 8.13 28.75
C THR A 283 -12.96 7.31 27.94
N LYS A 284 -12.76 7.69 26.68
CA LYS A 284 -11.82 7.06 25.77
C LYS A 284 -10.79 8.07 25.26
N GLN A 285 -9.70 7.53 24.74
CA GLN A 285 -8.68 8.32 24.08
C GLN A 285 -8.25 7.65 22.78
N GLN A 286 -7.94 8.46 21.77
CA GLN A 286 -7.36 8.01 20.51
C GLN A 286 -5.99 8.65 20.31
N PRO A 287 -4.90 7.87 20.27
CA PRO A 287 -3.58 8.40 20.01
C PRO A 287 -3.46 8.95 18.58
N PRO A 288 -2.49 9.85 18.33
CA PRO A 288 -2.24 10.34 16.98
C PRO A 288 -1.96 9.18 16.02
N PRO A 289 -2.44 9.27 14.76
CA PRO A 289 -2.08 8.30 13.75
C PRO A 289 -0.57 8.35 13.51
N LEU A 290 0.03 7.19 13.27
CA LEU A 290 1.47 7.06 13.03
C LEU A 290 1.93 7.87 11.81
N PRO A 291 3.23 8.19 11.70
CA PRO A 291 3.85 8.68 10.45
C PRO A 291 3.52 7.83 9.22
N TYR A 292 3.78 8.38 8.04
CA TYR A 292 3.41 7.74 6.79
C TYR A 292 4.38 6.64 6.37
N SER A 293 3.83 5.50 5.98
CA SER A 293 4.40 4.65 4.93
C SER A 293 4.02 5.22 3.54
N LEU A 294 4.62 4.73 2.47
CA LEU A 294 4.28 5.18 1.11
C LEU A 294 2.80 4.92 0.77
N SER A 295 2.29 3.75 1.07
CA SER A 295 0.89 3.34 0.82
C SER A 295 -0.08 4.20 1.61
N SER A 296 0.19 4.45 2.89
CA SER A 296 -0.68 5.31 3.69
C SER A 296 -0.67 6.77 3.22
N LEU A 297 0.47 7.28 2.72
CA LEU A 297 0.56 8.58 2.07
C LEU A 297 -0.19 8.60 0.73
N GLN A 298 -0.01 7.59 -0.11
CA GLN A 298 -0.70 7.43 -1.40
C GLN A 298 -2.23 7.39 -1.22
N ILE A 299 -2.71 6.67 -0.20
CA ILE A 299 -4.13 6.60 0.13
C ILE A 299 -4.65 7.97 0.59
N ASP A 300 -3.94 8.70 1.47
CA ASP A 300 -4.38 10.01 1.94
C ASP A 300 -4.35 11.07 0.81
N ALA A 301 -3.26 11.13 0.05
CA ALA A 301 -3.12 12.01 -1.11
C ALA A 301 -4.15 11.70 -2.20
N GLY A 302 -4.44 10.42 -2.45
CA GLY A 302 -5.49 9.99 -3.37
C GLY A 302 -6.89 10.44 -2.93
N LYS A 303 -7.20 10.35 -1.62
CA LYS A 303 -8.48 10.83 -1.07
C LYS A 303 -8.62 12.35 -1.15
N ARG A 304 -7.57 13.09 -0.78
CA ARG A 304 -7.59 14.56 -0.69
C ARG A 304 -7.46 15.25 -2.04
N TYR A 305 -6.58 14.75 -2.89
CA TYR A 305 -6.15 15.45 -4.10
C TYR A 305 -6.42 14.66 -5.39
N GLY A 306 -6.90 13.41 -5.28
CA GLY A 306 -7.16 12.57 -6.46
C GLY A 306 -5.89 12.13 -7.20
N MET A 307 -4.73 12.17 -6.54
CA MET A 307 -3.46 11.73 -7.12
C MET A 307 -3.44 10.21 -7.26
N SER A 308 -2.88 9.70 -8.37
CA SER A 308 -2.59 8.27 -8.51
C SER A 308 -1.42 7.85 -7.63
N ALA A 309 -1.32 6.55 -7.34
CA ALA A 309 -0.20 6.01 -6.56
C ALA A 309 1.17 6.33 -7.20
N GLN A 310 1.26 6.29 -8.53
CA GLN A 310 2.50 6.61 -9.25
C GLN A 310 2.85 8.09 -9.18
N GLN A 311 1.87 8.99 -9.32
CA GLN A 311 2.10 10.43 -9.18
C GLN A 311 2.66 10.76 -7.79
N VAL A 312 2.09 10.18 -6.73
CA VAL A 312 2.59 10.38 -5.37
C VAL A 312 4.03 9.88 -5.23
N LEU A 313 4.35 8.67 -5.73
CA LEU A 313 5.70 8.12 -5.68
C LEU A 313 6.71 9.02 -6.42
N ASP A 314 6.39 9.48 -7.63
CA ASP A 314 7.27 10.34 -8.42
C ASP A 314 7.51 11.69 -7.73
N THR A 315 6.46 12.29 -7.16
CA THR A 315 6.57 13.53 -6.39
C THR A 315 7.41 13.33 -5.13
N CYS A 316 7.22 12.23 -4.39
CA CYS A 316 8.05 11.90 -3.23
C CYS A 316 9.51 11.64 -3.63
N GLN A 317 9.78 11.02 -4.77
CA GLN A 317 11.15 10.87 -5.28
C GLN A 317 11.80 12.22 -5.57
N SER A 318 11.05 13.18 -6.13
CA SER A 318 11.55 14.56 -6.29
C SER A 318 11.87 15.21 -4.93
N LEU A 319 10.96 15.10 -3.95
CA LEU A 319 11.18 15.62 -2.60
C LEU A 319 12.40 14.98 -1.91
N TYR A 320 12.64 13.69 -2.12
CA TYR A 320 13.74 12.93 -1.54
C TYR A 320 15.09 13.17 -2.23
N GLU A 321 15.18 13.01 -3.55
CA GLU A 321 16.47 13.02 -4.26
C GLU A 321 16.90 14.42 -4.70
N LYS A 322 15.95 15.21 -5.24
CA LYS A 322 16.24 16.54 -5.79
C LYS A 322 16.30 17.58 -4.67
N HIS A 323 15.28 17.60 -3.82
CA HIS A 323 15.17 18.62 -2.77
C HIS A 323 15.77 18.17 -1.44
N THR A 324 15.85 16.86 -1.20
CA THR A 324 16.27 16.23 0.07
C THR A 324 15.51 16.79 1.26
N LEU A 325 14.19 16.93 1.11
CA LEU A 325 13.27 17.48 2.11
C LEU A 325 12.57 16.41 2.94
N ILE A 326 12.46 15.18 2.43
CA ILE A 326 11.86 14.04 3.11
C ILE A 326 12.83 12.86 3.16
N THR A 327 12.55 11.89 4.02
CA THR A 327 13.30 10.63 4.13
C THR A 327 12.90 9.64 3.03
N TYR A 328 13.51 8.45 3.01
CA TYR A 328 13.35 7.49 1.91
C TYR A 328 11.88 7.15 1.62
N PRO A 329 11.36 7.44 0.41
CA PRO A 329 9.92 7.47 0.17
C PRO A 329 9.31 6.13 -0.25
N ARG A 330 10.08 5.03 -0.31
CA ARG A 330 9.56 3.69 -0.64
C ARG A 330 9.45 2.79 0.60
N SER A 331 9.39 3.40 1.77
CA SER A 331 9.25 2.73 3.06
C SER A 331 7.81 2.27 3.31
N ASP A 332 7.65 1.03 3.74
CA ASP A 332 6.42 0.42 4.27
C ASP A 332 6.27 0.64 5.79
N SER A 333 7.35 1.01 6.48
CA SER A 333 7.33 1.31 7.91
C SER A 333 6.52 2.55 8.25
N ARG A 334 5.90 2.51 9.43
CA ARG A 334 5.19 3.64 10.07
C ARG A 334 5.80 4.05 11.41
N TYR A 335 6.97 3.52 11.74
CA TYR A 335 7.70 3.81 12.97
C TYR A 335 9.01 4.53 12.66
N LEU A 336 9.60 5.11 13.68
CA LEU A 336 10.84 5.89 13.61
C LEU A 336 11.84 5.37 14.64
N PRO A 337 13.15 5.44 14.35
CA PRO A 337 14.18 5.09 15.32
C PRO A 337 14.10 5.99 16.53
N GLU A 338 14.33 5.46 17.72
CA GLU A 338 14.21 6.22 18.97
C GLU A 338 15.16 7.41 19.03
N GLU A 339 16.37 7.26 18.49
CA GLU A 339 17.41 8.30 18.46
C GLU A 339 17.05 9.52 17.58
N HIS A 340 16.07 9.39 16.68
CA HIS A 340 15.62 10.52 15.85
C HIS A 340 14.85 11.55 16.69
N TYR A 341 14.37 11.19 17.88
CA TYR A 341 13.61 12.08 18.74
C TYR A 341 14.40 13.34 19.13
N ASP A 342 15.70 13.19 19.43
CA ASP A 342 16.58 14.31 19.81
C ASP A 342 16.78 15.33 18.67
N ARG A 343 16.38 14.96 17.45
CA ARG A 343 16.46 15.80 16.25
C ARG A 343 15.15 16.52 15.94
N ALA A 344 14.06 16.16 16.62
CA ALA A 344 12.75 16.76 16.43
C ALA A 344 12.75 18.29 16.44
N PRO A 345 13.47 19.00 17.35
CA PRO A 345 13.51 20.46 17.32
C PRO A 345 13.99 21.03 15.98
N ARG A 346 15.01 20.41 15.37
CA ARG A 346 15.58 20.84 14.09
C ARG A 346 14.64 20.52 12.93
N VAL A 347 14.01 19.34 12.94
CA VAL A 347 13.03 18.94 11.92
C VAL A 347 11.80 19.86 11.95
N ILE A 348 11.25 20.14 13.14
CA ILE A 348 10.11 21.06 13.31
C ILE A 348 10.45 22.47 12.83
N GLN A 349 11.66 22.97 13.12
CA GLN A 349 12.10 24.26 12.61
C GLN A 349 12.24 24.29 11.08
N ALA A 350 12.72 23.19 10.47
CA ALA A 350 12.77 23.05 9.01
C ALA A 350 11.36 23.04 8.39
N VAL A 351 10.39 22.40 9.06
CA VAL A 351 8.97 22.40 8.65
C VAL A 351 8.41 23.83 8.66
N ARG A 352 8.62 24.60 9.74
CA ARG A 352 8.17 26.00 9.83
C ARG A 352 8.67 26.84 8.64
N ASN A 353 9.93 26.65 8.27
CA ASN A 353 10.57 27.43 7.22
C ASN A 353 10.22 26.96 5.79
N THR A 354 9.75 25.71 5.64
CA THR A 354 9.42 25.12 4.33
C THR A 354 7.92 25.21 4.03
N CYS A 355 7.06 25.11 5.04
CA CYS A 355 5.61 25.07 4.90
C CYS A 355 4.93 26.06 5.86
N SER A 356 4.71 27.29 5.39
CA SER A 356 4.08 28.35 6.19
C SER A 356 2.66 28.02 6.64
N ALA A 357 1.93 27.17 5.90
CA ALA A 357 0.59 26.69 6.27
C ALA A 357 0.58 25.90 7.59
N LEU A 358 1.73 25.40 8.05
CA LEU A 358 1.86 24.64 9.31
C LEU A 358 2.47 25.47 10.45
N THR A 359 2.57 26.79 10.32
CA THR A 359 3.19 27.64 11.36
C THR A 359 2.51 27.48 12.72
N GLU A 360 1.18 27.53 12.79
CA GLU A 360 0.43 27.31 14.04
C GLU A 360 0.60 25.89 14.58
N ALA A 361 0.63 24.89 13.68
CA ALA A 361 0.87 23.50 14.04
C ALA A 361 2.29 23.27 14.61
N VAL A 362 3.27 24.07 14.17
CA VAL A 362 4.60 24.05 14.75
C VAL A 362 4.62 24.73 16.12
N ASN A 363 3.93 25.88 16.26
CA ASN A 363 3.89 26.63 17.51
C ASN A 363 3.22 25.85 18.65
N GLY A 364 2.21 25.04 18.34
CA GLY A 364 1.50 24.21 19.31
C GLY A 364 2.11 22.83 19.57
N ALA A 365 3.22 22.47 18.92
CA ALA A 365 3.88 21.18 19.13
C ALA A 365 4.58 21.12 20.49
N ASP A 366 4.28 20.10 21.29
CA ASP A 366 4.89 19.85 22.60
C ASP A 366 5.97 18.78 22.48
N LEU A 367 7.22 19.22 22.51
CA LEU A 367 8.41 18.37 22.43
C LEU A 367 8.66 17.53 23.70
N SER A 368 7.87 17.68 24.77
CA SER A 368 7.87 16.74 25.90
C SER A 368 7.04 15.49 25.62
N LEU A 369 6.13 15.56 24.64
CA LEU A 369 5.31 14.42 24.23
C LEU A 369 6.09 13.49 23.32
N ARG A 370 5.98 12.19 23.59
CA ARG A 370 6.58 11.13 22.78
C ARG A 370 5.52 10.10 22.44
N SER A 371 5.02 10.15 21.20
CA SER A 371 4.05 9.16 20.71
C SER A 371 4.69 7.78 20.55
N LYS A 372 3.86 6.76 20.33
CA LYS A 372 4.30 5.38 20.04
C LYS A 372 5.06 5.21 18.71
N ALA A 373 5.23 6.27 17.92
CA ALA A 373 5.94 6.22 16.65
C ALA A 373 7.43 5.91 16.82
N TRP A 374 8.04 6.35 17.92
CA TRP A 374 9.45 6.13 18.23
C TRP A 374 9.66 4.75 18.83
N ASN A 375 10.10 3.78 18.02
CA ASN A 375 10.19 2.37 18.44
C ASN A 375 11.16 1.58 17.54
N ASP A 376 12.39 1.36 18.01
CA ASP A 376 13.43 0.64 17.26
C ASP A 376 13.02 -0.80 16.91
N LYS A 377 12.20 -1.45 17.75
CA LYS A 377 11.74 -2.84 17.51
C LYS A 377 10.74 -2.94 16.36
N LYS A 378 10.20 -1.82 15.88
CA LYS A 378 9.22 -1.77 14.79
C LYS A 378 9.75 -1.03 13.56
N VAL A 379 11.05 -0.70 13.55
CA VAL A 379 11.78 -0.24 12.37
C VAL A 379 12.47 -1.46 11.77
N ASP A 380 12.25 -1.69 10.48
CA ASP A 380 12.83 -2.79 9.73
C ASP A 380 14.01 -2.30 8.89
N ALA A 381 13.98 -2.53 7.57
CA ALA A 381 14.97 -2.00 6.66
C ALA A 381 14.90 -0.47 6.53
N HIS A 382 13.71 0.10 6.76
CA HIS A 382 13.46 1.52 6.63
C HIS A 382 12.59 2.01 7.79
N HIS A 383 12.54 3.33 7.95
CA HIS A 383 11.62 3.99 8.86
C HIS A 383 10.61 4.83 8.09
N ALA A 384 9.60 5.36 8.78
CA ALA A 384 8.54 6.13 8.16
C ALA A 384 9.04 7.37 7.39
N ILE A 385 8.23 7.81 6.43
CA ILE A 385 8.45 9.01 5.62
C ILE A 385 8.16 10.25 6.47
N ILE A 386 9.21 11.01 6.77
CA ILE A 386 9.15 12.24 7.57
C ILE A 386 9.96 13.37 6.90
N PRO A 387 9.76 14.64 7.30
CA PRO A 387 10.63 15.72 6.88
C PRO A 387 12.07 15.54 7.40
N THR A 388 13.03 16.12 6.70
CA THR A 388 14.43 16.21 7.15
C THR A 388 14.71 17.54 7.82
N GLU A 389 15.93 17.74 8.33
CA GLU A 389 16.41 19.03 8.87
C GLU A 389 16.69 20.07 7.77
N LYS A 390 16.63 19.70 6.48
CA LYS A 390 16.85 20.64 5.39
C LYS A 390 15.62 21.49 5.15
N GLN A 391 15.87 22.77 4.89
CA GLN A 391 14.84 23.76 4.58
C GLN A 391 15.04 24.36 3.20
N VAL A 392 13.92 24.61 2.52
CA VAL A 392 13.86 25.32 1.22
C VAL A 392 12.64 26.22 1.26
N SER A 393 12.70 27.40 0.64
CA SER A 393 11.50 28.23 0.45
C SER A 393 10.43 27.44 -0.30
N GLY A 394 9.23 27.29 0.29
CA GLY A 394 8.13 26.53 -0.29
C GLY A 394 7.74 26.97 -1.71
N THR A 395 8.00 28.24 -2.07
CA THR A 395 7.80 28.79 -3.43
C THR A 395 8.65 28.13 -4.52
N ARG A 396 9.68 27.37 -4.16
CA ARG A 396 10.52 26.60 -5.11
C ARG A 396 9.96 25.21 -5.40
N LEU A 397 8.93 24.78 -4.69
CA LEU A 397 8.25 23.51 -4.88
C LEU A 397 7.04 23.70 -5.81
N SER A 398 6.79 22.71 -6.65
CA SER A 398 5.54 22.60 -7.42
C SER A 398 4.34 22.40 -6.49
N THR A 399 3.13 22.66 -6.99
CA THR A 399 1.89 22.50 -6.20
C THR A 399 1.75 21.11 -5.59
N ASP A 400 2.08 20.06 -6.33
CA ASP A 400 1.97 18.69 -5.84
C ASP A 400 3.07 18.37 -4.81
N GLU A 401 4.29 18.88 -5.01
CA GLU A 401 5.37 18.79 -4.01
C GLU A 401 5.01 19.51 -2.70
N GLN A 402 4.40 20.70 -2.78
CA GLN A 402 3.92 21.44 -1.60
C GLN A 402 2.84 20.65 -0.86
N ARG A 403 1.84 20.12 -1.58
CA ARG A 403 0.76 19.32 -1.01
C ARG A 403 1.29 18.08 -0.29
N LEU A 404 2.17 17.30 -0.93
CA LEU A 404 2.71 16.10 -0.30
C LEU A 404 3.63 16.41 0.88
N TYR A 405 4.46 17.46 0.77
CA TYR A 405 5.28 17.88 1.89
C TYR A 405 4.43 18.32 3.08
N GLU A 406 3.35 19.09 2.86
CA GLU A 406 2.40 19.46 3.92
C GLU A 406 1.78 18.21 4.59
N LEU A 407 1.35 17.21 3.81
CA LEU A 407 0.82 15.96 4.38
C LEU A 407 1.86 15.29 5.30
N ILE A 408 3.08 15.09 4.80
CA ILE A 408 4.17 14.42 5.52
C ILE A 408 4.53 15.20 6.78
N ALA A 409 4.68 16.52 6.67
CA ALA A 409 5.04 17.40 7.77
C ALA A 409 3.95 17.49 8.83
N ARG A 410 2.68 17.67 8.44
CA ARG A 410 1.54 17.64 9.37
C ARG A 410 1.50 16.32 10.12
N GLN A 411 1.65 15.19 9.41
CA GLN A 411 1.61 13.86 10.01
C GLN A 411 2.74 13.63 11.03
N TYR A 412 3.93 14.18 10.77
CA TYR A 412 5.04 14.19 11.73
C TYR A 412 4.73 15.06 12.95
N LEU A 413 4.14 16.26 12.76
CA LEU A 413 3.76 17.14 13.86
C LEU A 413 2.74 16.51 14.81
N LEU A 414 1.83 15.66 14.31
CA LEU A 414 0.86 14.93 15.16
C LEU A 414 1.53 14.12 16.30
N GLN A 415 2.79 13.72 16.13
CA GLN A 415 3.52 12.92 17.12
C GLN A 415 3.89 13.72 18.38
N PHE A 416 3.72 15.05 18.35
CA PHE A 416 3.99 16.00 19.42
C PHE A 416 2.70 16.68 19.93
N TYR A 417 1.55 16.06 19.69
CA TYR A 417 0.25 16.52 20.17
C TYR A 417 -0.39 15.47 21.08
N PRO A 418 -1.21 15.87 22.06
CA PRO A 418 -1.86 14.94 22.96
C PRO A 418 -2.92 14.09 22.25
N ASN A 419 -3.31 12.99 22.90
CA ASN A 419 -4.38 12.12 22.41
C ASN A 419 -5.69 12.90 22.29
N TRP A 420 -6.52 12.57 21.31
CA TRP A 420 -7.91 13.03 21.29
C TRP A 420 -8.68 12.31 22.41
N ARG A 421 -9.24 13.04 23.37
CA ARG A 421 -10.03 12.49 24.48
C ARG A 421 -11.51 12.81 24.28
N TYR A 422 -12.36 11.83 24.52
CA TYR A 422 -13.79 11.95 24.31
C TYR A 422 -14.58 11.04 25.24
N HIS A 423 -15.86 11.36 25.46
CA HIS A 423 -16.82 10.45 26.04
C HIS A 423 -17.59 9.71 24.95
N ASP A 424 -17.60 8.39 25.01
CA ASP A 424 -18.59 7.56 24.32
C ASP A 424 -19.73 7.28 25.29
N THR A 425 -20.92 7.81 24.99
CA THR A 425 -22.14 7.54 25.74
C THR A 425 -23.04 6.63 24.93
N GLU A 426 -23.49 5.54 25.53
CA GLU A 426 -24.53 4.67 25.00
C GLU A 426 -25.69 4.59 26.00
N VAL A 427 -26.90 4.78 25.51
CA VAL A 427 -28.15 4.73 26.27
C VAL A 427 -29.02 3.67 25.64
N ILE A 428 -29.46 2.71 26.46
CA ILE A 428 -30.45 1.71 26.07
C ILE A 428 -31.76 2.07 26.75
N LEU A 429 -32.82 2.18 25.95
CA LEU A 429 -34.17 2.48 26.39
C LEU A 429 -35.10 1.31 26.11
N ASP A 430 -35.98 1.01 27.05
CA ASP A 430 -37.20 0.24 26.80
C ASP A 430 -38.35 1.19 26.50
N ILE A 431 -38.99 1.02 25.34
CA ILE A 431 -40.18 1.77 24.95
C ILE A 431 -41.26 0.77 24.53
N ALA A 432 -42.28 0.63 25.38
CA ALA A 432 -43.36 -0.35 25.23
C ALA A 432 -42.83 -1.79 24.99
N GLY A 433 -41.79 -2.23 25.70
CA GLY A 433 -41.17 -3.54 25.54
C GLY A 433 -40.26 -3.68 24.31
N GLY A 434 -39.87 -2.56 23.68
CA GLY A 434 -38.94 -2.52 22.55
C GLY A 434 -37.60 -1.91 22.96
N CYS A 435 -36.49 -2.46 22.45
CA CYS A 435 -35.15 -1.95 22.73
C CYS A 435 -34.76 -0.83 21.75
N PHE A 436 -34.35 0.32 22.28
CA PHE A 436 -33.86 1.47 21.52
C PHE A 436 -32.49 1.89 22.01
N ILE A 437 -31.58 2.25 21.10
CA ILE A 437 -30.22 2.67 21.45
C ILE A 437 -29.94 4.07 20.92
N ALA A 438 -29.52 4.97 21.80
CA ALA A 438 -28.93 6.26 21.45
C ALA A 438 -27.43 6.25 21.77
N ARG A 439 -26.62 6.79 20.86
CA ARG A 439 -25.17 6.92 21.04
C ARG A 439 -24.75 8.37 20.84
N ALA A 440 -23.81 8.83 21.66
CA ALA A 440 -23.11 10.08 21.44
C ALA A 440 -21.61 9.97 21.67
N ARG A 441 -20.88 10.82 20.95
CA ARG A 441 -19.45 11.02 21.12
C ARG A 441 -19.14 12.50 21.35
N GLU A 442 -18.82 12.83 22.59
CA GLU A 442 -18.53 14.19 23.01
C GLU A 442 -17.01 14.39 23.15
N THR A 443 -16.44 15.35 22.42
CA THR A 443 -15.01 15.66 22.52
C THR A 443 -14.73 16.43 23.80
N LEU A 444 -13.80 15.90 24.61
CA LEU A 444 -13.27 16.57 25.81
C LEU A 444 -12.05 17.42 25.48
N GLU A 445 -11.09 16.81 24.79
CA GLU A 445 -9.85 17.46 24.35
C GLU A 445 -9.57 17.02 22.92
N SER A 446 -9.53 17.97 21.98
CA SER A 446 -9.30 17.67 20.56
C SER A 446 -7.95 17.00 20.30
N GLY A 447 -6.92 17.30 21.12
CA GLY A 447 -5.57 16.79 20.94
C GLY A 447 -5.05 17.00 19.51
N TRP A 448 -4.42 15.97 18.95
CA TRP A 448 -3.90 15.99 17.58
C TRP A 448 -4.94 16.34 16.50
N LYS A 449 -6.25 16.22 16.77
CA LYS A 449 -7.30 16.58 15.79
C LYS A 449 -7.30 18.08 15.45
N VAL A 450 -6.72 18.94 16.29
CA VAL A 450 -6.63 20.39 15.99
C VAL A 450 -5.83 20.70 14.72
N LEU A 451 -4.99 19.76 14.25
CA LEU A 451 -4.21 19.94 13.02
C LEU A 451 -5.00 19.66 11.74
N PHE A 452 -6.27 19.25 11.86
CA PHE A 452 -7.16 19.04 10.74
C PHE A 452 -8.24 20.11 10.73
N PRO A 453 -8.74 20.51 9.54
CA PRO A 453 -9.87 21.42 9.46
C PRO A 453 -11.04 20.87 10.27
N SER A 454 -11.69 21.73 11.06
CA SER A 454 -12.93 21.37 11.76
C SER A 454 -13.95 20.92 10.72
N ARG A 455 -14.27 19.62 10.73
CA ARG A 455 -15.39 19.09 9.97
C ARG A 455 -16.69 19.67 10.55
N SER A 456 -17.66 19.99 9.71
CA SER A 456 -19.00 20.35 10.19
C SER A 456 -19.56 19.18 11.02
N LYS A 457 -20.50 19.47 11.94
CA LYS A 457 -21.13 18.45 12.80
C LYS A 457 -21.77 17.28 12.02
N ASP A 458 -22.00 17.43 10.72
CA ASP A 458 -22.56 16.41 9.82
C ASP A 458 -21.51 15.52 9.11
N ASP A 459 -20.20 15.79 9.25
CA ASP A 459 -19.13 15.16 8.46
C ASP A 459 -18.20 14.21 9.28
N ASP A 460 -18.54 14.02 10.57
CA ASP A 460 -18.06 12.88 11.36
C ASP A 460 -18.87 11.64 10.94
N GLY A 461 -18.35 10.91 9.95
CA GLY A 461 -19.01 9.79 9.26
C GLY A 461 -19.37 8.54 10.09
N ASP A 462 -19.69 8.69 11.38
CA ASP A 462 -20.37 7.69 12.19
C ASP A 462 -21.89 7.93 12.14
N GLU A 463 -22.55 7.43 11.09
CA GLU A 463 -24.01 7.50 10.96
C GLU A 463 -24.71 7.00 12.24
N GLY A 464 -25.56 7.84 12.84
CA GLY A 464 -26.32 7.50 14.05
C GLY A 464 -25.61 7.77 15.39
N ILE A 465 -24.46 8.46 15.39
CA ILE A 465 -23.82 8.95 16.62
C ILE A 465 -24.01 10.46 16.74
N GLN A 466 -24.59 10.90 17.85
CA GLN A 466 -24.84 12.31 18.13
C GLN A 466 -23.61 13.00 18.74
N SER A 467 -23.48 14.32 18.57
CA SER A 467 -22.36 15.08 19.15
C SER A 467 -22.40 15.14 20.69
N ALA A 468 -23.59 15.05 21.27
CA ALA A 468 -23.84 14.98 22.71
C ALA A 468 -25.22 14.36 22.94
N LEU A 469 -25.46 13.90 24.17
CA LEU A 469 -26.79 13.59 24.68
C LEU A 469 -27.06 14.52 25.87
N PRO A 470 -28.34 14.80 26.18
CA PRO A 470 -28.67 15.56 27.38
C PRO A 470 -28.19 14.82 28.64
N PRO A 471 -28.17 15.48 29.81
CA PRO A 471 -27.91 14.81 31.08
C PRO A 471 -28.97 13.74 31.36
N LEU A 472 -28.55 12.49 31.51
CA LEU A 472 -29.43 11.33 31.71
C LEU A 472 -28.99 10.52 32.94
N GLN A 473 -29.94 9.82 33.56
CA GLN A 473 -29.68 8.92 34.68
C GLN A 473 -30.21 7.51 34.38
N GLN A 474 -29.47 6.47 34.81
CA GLN A 474 -29.96 5.10 34.70
C GLN A 474 -31.22 4.91 35.56
N GLY A 475 -32.22 4.21 35.04
CA GLY A 475 -33.52 4.03 35.69
C GLY A 475 -34.47 5.22 35.53
N GLN A 476 -34.04 6.33 34.91
CA GLN A 476 -34.92 7.44 34.59
C GLN A 476 -35.95 7.02 33.54
N THR A 477 -37.18 7.53 33.69
CA THR A 477 -38.24 7.38 32.68
C THR A 477 -38.42 8.72 31.97
N LEU A 478 -38.35 8.69 30.65
CA LEU A 478 -38.52 9.82 29.76
C LEU A 478 -39.81 9.67 28.95
N GLN A 479 -40.10 10.65 28.09
CA GLN A 479 -41.26 10.60 27.20
C GLN A 479 -40.83 10.32 25.75
N CYS A 480 -41.40 9.29 25.11
CA CYS A 480 -41.32 9.13 23.67
C CYS A 480 -42.43 9.95 23.00
N LEU A 481 -42.04 10.99 22.26
CA LEU A 481 -43.00 11.84 21.55
C LEU A 481 -43.60 11.15 20.33
N GLY A 482 -42.84 10.24 19.71
CA GLY A 482 -43.24 9.55 18.50
C GLY A 482 -42.08 8.84 17.82
N GLY A 483 -42.41 7.97 16.87
CA GLY A 483 -41.44 7.31 16.00
C GLY A 483 -41.35 7.98 14.63
N VAL A 484 -40.16 7.97 14.04
CA VAL A 484 -39.91 8.31 12.64
C VAL A 484 -39.50 7.04 11.92
N LEU A 485 -40.26 6.67 10.89
CA LEU A 485 -39.88 5.61 9.96
C LEU A 485 -38.88 6.17 8.96
N GLN A 486 -37.68 5.61 8.91
CA GLN A 486 -36.72 5.86 7.85
C GLN A 486 -36.77 4.72 6.84
N GLU A 487 -37.34 5.00 5.67
CA GLU A 487 -37.29 4.12 4.51
C GLU A 487 -35.98 4.37 3.76
N LYS A 488 -35.13 3.35 3.71
CA LYS A 488 -33.81 3.39 3.09
C LYS A 488 -33.73 2.33 1.99
N MET A 489 -32.77 2.50 1.09
CA MET A 489 -32.50 1.54 0.02
C MET A 489 -31.09 1.00 0.19
N THR A 490 -30.91 -0.32 0.10
CA THR A 490 -29.58 -0.93 0.06
C THR A 490 -28.81 -0.37 -1.14
N GLN A 491 -27.54 -0.04 -0.93
CA GLN A 491 -26.67 0.53 -1.96
C GLN A 491 -25.69 -0.53 -2.48
N PRO A 492 -25.39 -0.55 -3.79
CA PRO A 492 -24.34 -1.42 -4.29
C PRO A 492 -22.99 -1.03 -3.65
N PRO A 493 -22.01 -1.95 -3.62
CA PRO A 493 -20.63 -1.59 -3.31
C PRO A 493 -20.16 -0.43 -4.18
N LYS A 494 -19.28 0.43 -3.65
CA LYS A 494 -18.67 1.48 -4.48
C LYS A 494 -17.61 0.87 -5.39
N TYR A 495 -17.53 1.35 -6.63
CA TYR A 495 -16.38 1.08 -7.51
C TYR A 495 -15.08 1.45 -6.80
N PHE A 496 -14.00 0.77 -7.17
CA PHE A 496 -12.69 1.15 -6.70
C PHE A 496 -12.29 2.53 -7.22
N THR A 497 -11.40 3.17 -6.50
CA THR A 497 -10.66 4.39 -6.84
C THR A 497 -9.18 4.10 -6.64
N ASP A 498 -8.26 4.94 -7.10
CA ASP A 498 -6.82 4.73 -6.85
C ASP A 498 -6.53 4.50 -5.33
N ALA A 499 -7.14 5.31 -4.46
CA ALA A 499 -6.97 5.18 -3.01
C ALA A 499 -7.60 3.90 -2.42
N THR A 500 -8.80 3.52 -2.86
CA THR A 500 -9.49 2.34 -2.29
C THR A 500 -8.97 1.03 -2.86
N LEU A 501 -8.50 1.02 -4.12
CA LEU A 501 -7.81 -0.12 -4.71
C LEU A 501 -6.48 -0.36 -4.00
N LEU A 502 -5.67 0.69 -3.83
CA LEU A 502 -4.40 0.57 -3.10
C LEU A 502 -4.64 0.11 -1.65
N ALA A 503 -5.64 0.66 -0.96
CA ALA A 503 -6.02 0.21 0.38
C ALA A 503 -6.45 -1.27 0.40
N ALA A 504 -7.10 -1.77 -0.66
CA ALA A 504 -7.46 -3.17 -0.79
C ALA A 504 -6.23 -4.07 -1.02
N ILE A 505 -5.25 -3.61 -1.81
CA ILE A 505 -3.99 -4.32 -2.08
C ILE A 505 -3.10 -4.42 -0.83
N THR A 506 -2.95 -3.32 -0.09
CA THR A 506 -2.20 -3.32 1.19
C THR A 506 -2.93 -4.14 2.25
N GLY A 507 -4.26 -4.07 2.30
CA GLY A 507 -5.09 -4.82 3.24
C GLY A 507 -5.73 -6.07 2.64
N ILE A 508 -5.01 -6.78 1.76
CA ILE A 508 -5.56 -7.87 0.94
C ILE A 508 -6.09 -9.04 1.76
N ALA A 509 -5.56 -9.24 2.97
CA ALA A 509 -6.05 -10.20 3.95
C ALA A 509 -7.54 -10.04 4.30
N ARG A 510 -8.18 -8.90 4.02
CA ARG A 510 -9.63 -8.73 4.19
C ARG A 510 -10.47 -9.43 3.12
N TYR A 511 -9.85 -9.78 1.99
CA TYR A 511 -10.49 -10.41 0.84
C TYR A 511 -10.21 -11.91 0.74
N VAL A 512 -9.53 -12.47 1.75
CA VAL A 512 -9.19 -13.90 1.84
C VAL A 512 -10.12 -14.58 2.83
N LYS A 513 -10.64 -15.75 2.43
CA LYS A 513 -11.56 -16.56 3.24
C LYS A 513 -10.81 -17.46 4.22
N ASP A 514 -9.70 -18.05 3.79
CA ASP A 514 -8.90 -18.96 4.61
C ASP A 514 -8.19 -18.21 5.76
N PRO A 515 -8.36 -18.64 7.02
CA PRO A 515 -7.80 -17.95 8.18
C PRO A 515 -6.26 -18.01 8.26
N ASP A 516 -5.63 -19.08 7.78
CA ASP A 516 -4.18 -19.27 7.82
C ASP A 516 -3.51 -18.40 6.75
N ILE A 517 -4.07 -18.39 5.53
CA ILE A 517 -3.64 -17.49 4.45
C ILE A 517 -3.82 -16.02 4.85
N ARG A 518 -4.94 -15.71 5.53
CA ARG A 518 -5.21 -14.37 6.07
C ARG A 518 -4.17 -13.92 7.09
N LYS A 519 -3.67 -14.84 7.92
CA LYS A 519 -2.61 -14.54 8.89
C LYS A 519 -1.31 -14.18 8.18
N ILE A 520 -0.89 -15.01 7.22
CA ILE A 520 0.33 -14.78 6.40
C ILE A 520 0.29 -13.38 5.76
N LEU A 521 -0.81 -13.03 5.08
CA LEU A 521 -0.92 -11.74 4.38
C LEU A 521 -0.92 -10.51 5.28
N ARG A 522 -1.26 -10.67 6.58
CA ARG A 522 -1.11 -9.60 7.56
C ARG A 522 0.34 -9.38 7.97
N GLU A 523 1.15 -10.42 7.89
CA GLU A 523 2.58 -10.40 8.24
C GLU A 523 3.45 -9.94 7.06
N THR A 524 3.04 -10.20 5.80
CA THR A 524 3.88 -9.97 4.60
C THR A 524 3.61 -8.66 3.85
N ASP A 525 3.07 -7.62 4.50
CA ASP A 525 2.63 -6.36 3.88
C ASP A 525 1.83 -6.60 2.57
N GLY A 526 0.72 -7.32 2.66
CA GLY A 526 -0.26 -7.45 1.57
C GLY A 526 0.26 -8.01 0.23
N LEU A 527 -0.30 -7.52 -0.88
CA LEU A 527 -0.02 -8.05 -2.23
C LEU A 527 0.97 -7.16 -3.00
N GLY A 528 2.18 -7.68 -3.22
CA GLY A 528 3.28 -6.94 -3.83
C GLY A 528 3.94 -5.94 -2.87
N THR A 529 5.20 -5.60 -3.15
CA THR A 529 5.98 -4.70 -2.29
C THR A 529 5.55 -3.25 -2.46
N GLU A 530 5.76 -2.45 -1.42
CA GLU A 530 5.44 -1.02 -1.39
C GLU A 530 5.96 -0.25 -2.61
N ALA A 531 7.17 -0.57 -3.06
CA ALA A 531 7.81 0.04 -4.22
C ALA A 531 7.22 -0.33 -5.59
N THR A 532 6.43 -1.42 -5.68
CA THR A 532 5.97 -1.98 -6.97
C THR A 532 4.47 -1.81 -7.23
N ARG A 533 3.64 -1.68 -6.18
CA ARG A 533 2.17 -1.58 -6.30
C ARG A 533 1.72 -0.51 -7.30
N ALA A 534 2.30 0.69 -7.23
CA ALA A 534 1.98 1.79 -8.14
C ALA A 534 2.26 1.43 -9.62
N GLY A 535 3.44 0.85 -9.89
CA GLY A 535 3.82 0.41 -11.23
C GLY A 535 2.94 -0.71 -11.77
N ILE A 536 2.47 -1.61 -10.91
CA ILE A 536 1.58 -2.72 -11.29
C ILE A 536 0.18 -2.20 -11.64
N ILE A 537 -0.36 -1.26 -10.87
CA ILE A 537 -1.64 -0.61 -11.20
C ILE A 537 -1.54 0.09 -12.56
N GLU A 538 -0.48 0.87 -12.79
CA GLU A 538 -0.25 1.53 -14.08
C GLU A 538 -0.02 0.55 -15.24
N LEU A 539 0.57 -0.62 -14.97
CA LEU A 539 0.69 -1.70 -15.97
C LEU A 539 -0.70 -2.20 -16.41
N LEU A 540 -1.64 -2.38 -15.48
CA LEU A 540 -3.01 -2.82 -15.81
C LEU A 540 -3.75 -1.79 -16.68
N PHE A 541 -3.53 -0.49 -16.46
CA PHE A 541 -4.03 0.57 -17.35
C PHE A 541 -3.34 0.54 -18.72
N LYS A 542 -2.01 0.39 -18.76
CA LYS A 542 -1.21 0.30 -19.99
C LYS A 542 -1.60 -0.91 -20.86
N ARG A 543 -2.04 -1.99 -20.22
CA ARG A 543 -2.56 -3.21 -20.88
C ARG A 543 -4.02 -3.09 -21.30
N HIS A 544 -4.68 -1.98 -20.98
CA HIS A 544 -6.11 -1.78 -21.23
C HIS A 544 -6.99 -2.81 -20.54
N PHE A 545 -6.58 -3.32 -19.37
CA PHE A 545 -7.44 -4.16 -18.52
C PHE A 545 -8.28 -3.34 -17.55
N LEU A 546 -7.78 -2.15 -17.19
CA LEU A 546 -8.47 -1.17 -16.37
C LEU A 546 -8.67 0.13 -17.14
N MET A 547 -9.71 0.87 -16.78
CA MET A 547 -9.98 2.23 -17.25
C MET A 547 -10.45 3.13 -16.10
N ARG A 548 -10.16 4.43 -16.21
CA ARG A 548 -10.66 5.43 -15.26
C ARG A 548 -11.93 6.08 -15.82
N GLN A 549 -13.00 6.08 -15.04
CA GLN A 549 -14.23 6.83 -15.31
C GLN A 549 -14.44 7.84 -14.18
N GLY A 550 -14.06 9.10 -14.42
CA GLY A 550 -13.91 10.06 -13.33
C GLY A 550 -12.87 9.58 -12.31
N LYS A 551 -13.26 9.46 -11.03
CA LYS A 551 -12.40 8.91 -9.96
C LYS A 551 -12.48 7.38 -9.84
N GLN A 552 -13.41 6.74 -10.55
CA GLN A 552 -13.66 5.31 -10.46
C GLN A 552 -12.72 4.53 -11.37
N ILE A 553 -12.32 3.35 -10.93
CA ILE A 553 -11.54 2.36 -11.67
C ILE A 553 -12.47 1.20 -11.99
N LEU A 554 -12.61 0.91 -13.27
CA LEU A 554 -13.44 -0.18 -13.79
C LEU A 554 -12.59 -1.14 -14.62
N ALA A 555 -12.95 -2.41 -14.62
CA ALA A 555 -12.43 -3.40 -15.53
C ALA A 555 -12.98 -3.16 -16.94
N THR A 556 -12.10 -3.27 -17.94
CA THR A 556 -12.51 -3.25 -19.34
C THR A 556 -13.06 -4.62 -19.74
N ALA A 557 -13.69 -4.70 -20.92
CA ALA A 557 -14.11 -5.97 -21.50
C ALA A 557 -12.95 -6.99 -21.65
N ALA A 558 -11.74 -6.50 -21.99
CA ALA A 558 -10.55 -7.36 -22.07
C ALA A 558 -10.10 -7.83 -20.68
N GLY A 559 -10.15 -6.97 -19.66
CA GLY A 559 -9.83 -7.33 -18.28
C GLY A 559 -10.77 -8.39 -17.72
N LYS A 560 -12.08 -8.22 -17.91
CA LYS A 560 -13.10 -9.21 -17.52
C LYS A 560 -12.90 -10.54 -18.27
N ALA A 561 -12.71 -10.49 -19.60
CA ALA A 561 -12.48 -11.68 -20.41
C ALA A 561 -11.24 -12.48 -19.96
N LEU A 562 -10.15 -11.77 -19.61
CA LEU A 562 -8.95 -12.41 -19.08
C LEU A 562 -9.23 -13.13 -17.76
N ILE A 563 -9.79 -12.42 -16.77
CA ILE A 563 -10.10 -13.00 -15.44
C ILE A 563 -11.05 -14.19 -15.57
N ASN A 564 -12.08 -14.10 -16.40
CA ASN A 564 -13.08 -15.16 -16.55
C ASN A 564 -12.57 -16.36 -17.37
N SER A 565 -11.41 -16.23 -18.03
CA SER A 565 -10.74 -17.33 -18.75
C SER A 565 -9.66 -18.03 -17.95
N LEU A 566 -9.32 -17.50 -16.77
CA LEU A 566 -8.26 -18.00 -15.92
C LEU A 566 -8.81 -18.88 -14.79
N PRO A 567 -8.05 -19.88 -14.32
CA PRO A 567 -8.40 -20.63 -13.12
C PRO A 567 -8.53 -19.69 -11.91
N GLU A 568 -9.55 -19.89 -11.07
CA GLU A 568 -9.87 -18.98 -9.97
C GLU A 568 -8.66 -18.71 -9.06
N SER A 569 -7.86 -19.75 -8.78
CA SER A 569 -6.64 -19.70 -7.97
C SER A 569 -5.60 -18.67 -8.45
N THR A 570 -5.60 -18.33 -9.74
CA THR A 570 -4.68 -17.32 -10.32
C THR A 570 -5.20 -15.88 -10.21
N THR A 571 -6.51 -15.74 -9.95
CA THR A 571 -7.20 -14.45 -9.85
C THR A 571 -7.44 -14.04 -8.39
N LEU A 572 -7.16 -14.94 -7.45
CA LEU A 572 -7.23 -14.73 -6.01
C LEU A 572 -5.83 -14.45 -5.43
N PRO A 573 -5.72 -13.74 -4.30
CA PRO A 573 -4.43 -13.43 -3.68
C PRO A 573 -3.80 -14.63 -2.94
N ASP A 574 -4.54 -15.72 -2.75
CA ASP A 574 -4.21 -16.88 -1.93
C ASP A 574 -2.88 -17.54 -2.33
N MET A 575 -2.71 -17.88 -3.62
CA MET A 575 -1.45 -18.43 -4.13
C MET A 575 -0.26 -17.47 -3.90
N THR A 576 -0.51 -16.15 -3.94
CA THR A 576 0.55 -15.16 -3.66
C THR A 576 0.99 -15.20 -2.21
N ALA A 577 0.05 -15.35 -1.29
CA ALA A 577 0.32 -15.48 0.14
C ALA A 577 1.13 -16.73 0.45
N GLU A 578 0.70 -17.87 -0.10
CA GLU A 578 1.40 -19.15 0.08
C GLU A 578 2.85 -19.06 -0.40
N TRP A 579 3.08 -18.40 -1.55
CA TRP A 579 4.43 -18.18 -2.03
C TRP A 579 5.24 -17.29 -1.09
N GLU A 580 4.69 -16.18 -0.60
CA GLU A 580 5.42 -15.33 0.34
C GLU A 580 5.74 -16.04 1.67
N ALA A 581 4.84 -16.91 2.17
CA ALA A 581 5.13 -17.76 3.33
C ALA A 581 6.29 -18.71 3.07
N ARG A 582 6.30 -19.42 1.94
CA ARG A 582 7.38 -20.33 1.58
C ARG A 582 8.70 -19.60 1.34
N LEU A 583 8.66 -18.44 0.69
CA LEU A 583 9.83 -17.58 0.50
C LEU A 583 10.36 -17.08 1.85
N ASN A 584 9.50 -16.76 2.80
CA ASN A 584 9.92 -16.43 4.17
C ASN A 584 10.57 -17.65 4.85
N ALA A 585 9.98 -18.85 4.74
CA ALA A 585 10.55 -20.09 5.25
C ALA A 585 11.95 -20.37 4.67
N ILE A 586 12.18 -20.14 3.36
CA ILE A 586 13.53 -20.20 2.76
C ILE A 586 14.49 -19.24 3.45
N SER A 587 14.06 -18.01 3.73
CA SER A 587 14.91 -17.01 4.42
C SER A 587 15.26 -17.40 5.86
N GLN A 588 14.40 -18.19 6.52
CA GLN A 588 14.61 -18.73 7.87
C GLN A 588 15.26 -20.11 7.89
N ARG A 589 15.60 -20.68 6.72
CA ARG A 589 16.15 -22.04 6.56
C ARG A 589 15.17 -23.16 6.92
N GLU A 590 13.87 -22.90 6.82
CA GLU A 590 12.77 -23.83 7.10
C GLU A 590 12.21 -24.49 5.83
N ASP A 591 12.47 -23.92 4.65
CA ASP A 591 12.18 -24.53 3.33
C ASP A 591 13.42 -24.39 2.43
N SER A 592 13.46 -25.15 1.33
CA SER A 592 14.57 -25.14 0.37
C SER A 592 14.17 -24.53 -0.97
N TYR A 593 15.14 -23.92 -1.65
CA TYR A 593 14.96 -23.44 -3.02
C TYR A 593 14.39 -24.52 -3.95
N GLN A 594 14.93 -25.74 -3.87
CA GLN A 594 14.56 -26.84 -4.76
C GLN A 594 13.11 -27.29 -4.51
N ALA A 595 12.71 -27.48 -3.25
CA ALA A 595 11.35 -27.89 -2.92
C ALA A 595 10.31 -26.83 -3.32
N PHE A 596 10.65 -25.54 -3.22
CA PHE A 596 9.81 -24.44 -3.69
C PHE A 596 9.65 -24.44 -5.22
N MET A 597 10.77 -24.49 -5.96
CA MET A 597 10.72 -24.44 -7.41
C MET A 597 10.05 -25.68 -8.03
N GLN A 598 10.30 -26.88 -7.52
CA GLN A 598 9.68 -28.12 -8.03
C GLN A 598 8.15 -28.09 -7.89
N SER A 599 7.65 -27.65 -6.73
CA SER A 599 6.22 -27.48 -6.50
C SER A 599 5.61 -26.43 -7.45
N LEU A 600 6.31 -25.32 -7.67
CA LEU A 600 5.88 -24.28 -8.60
C LEU A 600 5.83 -24.79 -10.05
N GLU A 601 6.85 -25.53 -10.49
CA GLU A 601 6.93 -26.08 -11.84
C GLU A 601 5.80 -27.07 -12.13
N ALA A 602 5.45 -27.91 -11.14
CA ALA A 602 4.29 -28.80 -11.24
C ALA A 602 2.98 -28.01 -11.40
N THR A 603 2.73 -27.04 -10.50
CA THR A 603 1.55 -26.16 -10.59
C THR A 603 1.50 -25.40 -11.91
N LEU A 604 2.65 -24.94 -12.43
CA LEU A 604 2.72 -24.24 -13.70
C LEU A 604 2.31 -25.14 -14.87
N GLY A 605 2.73 -26.41 -14.88
CA GLY A 605 2.31 -27.39 -15.89
C GLY A 605 0.78 -27.59 -15.91
N ASP A 606 0.17 -27.68 -14.73
CA ASP A 606 -1.29 -27.81 -14.58
C ASP A 606 -2.01 -26.56 -15.09
N LEU A 607 -1.54 -25.37 -14.70
CA LEU A 607 -2.14 -24.09 -15.13
C LEU A 607 -2.05 -23.90 -16.65
N ILE A 608 -0.90 -24.23 -17.26
CA ILE A 608 -0.75 -24.15 -18.73
C ILE A 608 -1.73 -25.11 -19.41
N SER A 609 -1.89 -26.33 -18.89
CA SER A 609 -2.85 -27.30 -19.42
C SER A 609 -4.30 -26.78 -19.35
N GLN A 610 -4.70 -26.21 -18.21
CA GLN A 610 -6.03 -25.62 -18.02
C GLN A 610 -6.30 -24.42 -18.95
N VAL A 611 -5.34 -23.52 -19.09
CA VAL A 611 -5.43 -22.39 -20.03
C VAL A 611 -5.47 -22.89 -21.48
N GLY A 612 -4.79 -23.99 -21.80
CA GLY A 612 -4.82 -24.66 -23.10
C GLY A 612 -6.21 -25.16 -23.51
N GLN A 613 -7.00 -25.59 -22.53
CA GLN A 613 -8.36 -26.13 -22.73
C GLN A 613 -9.45 -25.05 -22.68
N THR A 614 -9.14 -23.87 -22.14
CA THR A 614 -10.13 -22.79 -21.94
C THR A 614 -10.11 -21.81 -23.12
N ALA A 615 -11.26 -21.65 -23.78
CA ALA A 615 -11.41 -20.64 -24.82
C ALA A 615 -11.55 -19.23 -24.22
N VAL A 616 -10.60 -18.33 -24.51
CA VAL A 616 -10.70 -16.93 -24.09
C VAL A 616 -11.75 -16.22 -24.96
N LYS A 617 -12.89 -15.85 -24.36
CA LYS A 617 -13.95 -15.10 -25.04
C LYS A 617 -13.69 -13.60 -24.95
N VAL A 618 -12.89 -13.06 -25.87
CA VAL A 618 -12.65 -11.61 -25.94
C VAL A 618 -13.67 -10.95 -26.89
N PRO A 619 -14.39 -9.88 -26.48
CA PRO A 619 -15.29 -9.18 -27.39
C PRO A 619 -14.58 -8.56 -28.59
N ALA A 620 -15.19 -8.61 -29.77
CA ALA A 620 -14.64 -8.03 -30.99
C ALA A 620 -14.30 -6.54 -30.80
N GLY A 621 -13.07 -6.15 -31.13
CA GLY A 621 -12.59 -4.76 -30.99
C GLY A 621 -12.00 -4.39 -29.63
N ALA A 622 -12.00 -5.28 -28.63
CA ALA A 622 -11.45 -5.01 -27.28
C ALA A 622 -9.92 -4.78 -27.23
N GLY A 623 -9.22 -4.83 -28.37
CA GLY A 623 -7.79 -4.52 -28.52
C GLY A 623 -7.48 -3.44 -29.56
N THR A 624 -8.46 -2.88 -30.26
CA THR A 624 -8.20 -1.86 -31.28
C THR A 624 -7.92 -0.51 -30.63
N ARG A 625 -6.71 0.04 -30.87
CA ARG A 625 -6.39 1.45 -30.57
C ARG A 625 -7.49 2.34 -31.15
N GLN A 626 -8.33 2.94 -30.31
CA GLN A 626 -9.15 4.07 -30.75
C GLN A 626 -8.18 5.16 -31.24
N LYS A 627 -8.13 5.40 -32.55
CA LYS A 627 -7.46 6.57 -33.10
C LYS A 627 -8.13 7.80 -32.46
N ARG A 628 -7.41 8.50 -31.57
CA ARG A 628 -7.83 9.82 -31.10
C ARG A 628 -8.10 10.67 -32.32
N LYS A 629 -9.37 11.04 -32.57
CA LYS A 629 -9.72 12.02 -33.59
C LYS A 629 -9.00 13.32 -33.21
N SER A 630 -7.99 13.71 -34.00
CA SER A 630 -7.36 15.01 -33.85
C SER A 630 -8.43 16.06 -34.12
N VAL A 631 -8.84 16.80 -33.10
CA VAL A 631 -9.67 17.99 -33.27
C VAL A 631 -8.78 19.02 -33.98
N ARG A 632 -8.90 19.11 -35.30
CA ARG A 632 -8.34 20.22 -36.09
C ARG A 632 -9.05 21.48 -35.61
N ARG A 633 -8.39 22.26 -34.74
CA ARG A 633 -8.80 23.64 -34.46
C ARG A 633 -8.65 24.44 -35.76
N SER A 634 -9.79 24.74 -36.39
CA SER A 634 -9.91 25.75 -37.43
C SER A 634 -9.42 27.09 -36.87
N ARG A 635 -8.31 27.60 -37.41
CA ARG A 635 -7.88 28.99 -37.20
C ARG A 635 -8.82 29.88 -38.00
N LYS A 636 -9.74 30.57 -37.33
CA LYS A 636 -10.42 31.74 -37.89
C LYS A 636 -9.39 32.87 -37.99
N ASN A 637 -9.01 33.22 -39.22
CA ASN A 637 -8.34 34.47 -39.52
C ASN A 637 -9.29 35.63 -39.20
N THR A 638 -8.95 36.43 -38.19
CA THR A 638 -9.48 37.78 -38.03
C THR A 638 -8.56 38.74 -38.76
N SER A 639 -8.94 39.14 -39.97
CA SER A 639 -8.43 40.35 -40.59
C SER A 639 -9.16 41.56 -39.99
N LYS A 640 -8.39 42.54 -39.49
CA LYS A 640 -8.83 43.93 -39.39
C LYS A 640 -7.61 44.82 -39.64
N LYS A 641 -7.73 45.57 -40.74
CA LYS A 641 -7.01 46.77 -41.19
C LYS A 641 -5.49 46.80 -41.08
#